data_AF-A0A1F6CCD5-F1
#
_entry.id   AF-A0A1F6CCD5-F1
#
_cell.length_a   1.000
_cell.length_b   1.000
_cell.length_c   1.000
_cell.angle_alpha   90.00
_cell.angle_beta   90.00
_cell.angle_gamma   90.00
#
_symmetry.space_group_name_H-M   'P 1'
#
loop_
_entity.id
_entity.type
_entity.pdbx_description
1 polymer ?
#
loop_
_entity_poly.entity_id
_entity_poly.type
_entity_poly.pdbx_seq_one_letter_code
_entity_poly.pdbx_strand_id
1 'polypeptide(L)'
;MAVGEAEVARAPRDARAHVRLGRLYLDAGRGREALRAFQKAVSLDKNLADAYNGIGLYYMSVKKDWKAASRYFNMALDRDWAHKEAQLNLALMHVQMGNYDTREAAERVLKIDPNHAPAYLMLGRWHEQREEYGKALEYYRKYVALQPDDVKVGYEVALNLLKLGRFEEAEAFVATSLHTFHRYGVLAQVFTRRGDYEKALQAFELYIEGLDEGERAVYRDLSLVASAAEVWAYQGTPEVRRPAFLRRFWLRHDPTLVTGGARRQAEHYRRVWHARAYFGEKKFPWDRRGEVYVRYGEPDYRSSSKDINLEAPPAVRRVQERIAYELYRDRAVGVTFTGPIFPVQIDRSVEMEVRQAEEGTESPDPEVLTATQMGIAGQDTLGLSRWRPMVMGMDPGRIPWEVWVYTGIEDGIEVVFTDQNLSGVFDYAPTPTPGAEDFRRLRGPGELSNLLATFNRHAPGVVVQRAVSTTPEHYNVARGAEPIQFSYDVADFRGPEGTTRTEVYAAIPLGQLSPASTRDTALVVERIAALADSAFDRVYRSRDQMVYAGEAEAGAVLMDQADLLVPPGQYTLAVQVQQKGTKRMQVYRRPIRVEAYPPGSLKLSDLQVARGVSPAKPGETRFVKQGWKVSPAPGRSFYEGQAAFLYFEVYNLRQDDQGHTRFEVSYSVSGRQTRPLVVRALSGLGRLLGTEGAGEVTFRHERAGSEGMDADYVELDLRESGAGEYLVRVTVRDLLSGTGAQKETTFRVVPGR
;
A
#
# COMPACT_ATOMS: atom_id res chain seq x y z
N MET A 1 -26.79 12.80 50.61
CA MET A 1 -26.23 12.35 51.91
C MET A 1 -27.09 12.75 53.10
N ALA A 2 -27.11 14.02 53.52
CA ALA A 2 -27.86 14.47 54.71
C ALA A 2 -29.37 14.11 54.69
N VAL A 3 -29.99 14.15 53.50
CA VAL A 3 -31.39 13.74 53.31
C VAL A 3 -31.61 12.25 53.61
N GLY A 4 -30.71 11.37 53.15
CA GLY A 4 -30.81 9.93 53.38
C GLY A 4 -30.53 9.54 54.84
N GLU A 5 -29.62 10.24 55.51
CA GLU A 5 -29.37 10.06 56.95
C GLU A 5 -30.56 10.52 57.78
N ALA A 6 -31.19 11.65 57.44
CA ALA A 6 -32.40 12.14 58.08
C ALA A 6 -33.62 11.21 57.85
N GLU A 7 -33.72 10.62 56.66
CA GLU A 7 -34.77 9.65 56.31
C GLU A 7 -34.64 8.38 57.17
N VAL A 8 -33.43 7.83 57.29
CA VAL A 8 -33.16 6.69 58.17
C VAL A 8 -33.36 7.06 59.65
N ALA A 9 -33.04 8.29 60.07
CA ALA A 9 -33.29 8.75 61.44
C ALA A 9 -34.79 8.84 61.79
N ARG A 10 -35.63 9.22 60.82
CA ARG A 10 -37.10 9.28 60.97
C ARG A 10 -37.76 7.92 60.87
N ALA A 11 -37.19 6.99 60.11
CA ALA A 11 -37.71 5.64 59.91
C ALA A 11 -36.61 4.58 60.04
N PRO A 12 -36.04 4.35 61.25
CA PRO A 12 -34.85 3.50 61.43
C PRO A 12 -35.08 2.02 61.13
N ARG A 13 -36.35 1.59 61.03
CA ARG A 13 -36.76 0.22 60.69
C ARG A 13 -37.22 0.06 59.24
N ASP A 14 -37.20 1.11 58.41
CA ASP A 14 -37.52 1.00 56.98
C ASP A 14 -36.30 0.47 56.22
N ALA A 15 -36.35 -0.80 55.81
CA ALA A 15 -35.30 -1.45 55.03
C ALA A 15 -34.98 -0.70 53.72
N ARG A 16 -35.99 -0.10 53.06
CA ARG A 16 -35.80 0.63 51.79
C ARG A 16 -35.07 1.96 52.01
N ALA A 17 -35.31 2.64 53.12
CA ALA A 17 -34.54 3.84 53.50
C ALA A 17 -33.05 3.53 53.69
N HIS A 18 -32.73 2.38 54.30
CA HIS A 18 -31.35 1.90 54.41
C HIS A 18 -30.72 1.53 53.06
N VAL A 19 -31.49 0.96 52.11
CA VAL A 19 -30.98 0.75 50.74
C VAL A 19 -30.68 2.09 50.04
N ARG A 20 -31.60 3.06 50.10
CA ARG A 20 -31.38 4.39 49.52
C ARG A 20 -30.13 5.05 50.09
N LEU A 21 -29.97 5.00 51.41
CA LEU A 21 -28.77 5.51 52.09
C LEU A 21 -27.50 4.76 51.64
N GLY A 22 -27.56 3.44 51.49
CA GLY A 22 -26.45 2.64 50.99
C GLY A 22 -26.00 3.01 49.57
N ARG A 23 -26.96 3.27 48.66
CA ARG A 23 -26.66 3.75 47.29
C ARG A 23 -25.98 5.12 47.33
N LEU A 24 -26.51 6.05 48.11
CA LEU A 24 -25.90 7.38 48.31
C LEU A 24 -24.47 7.29 48.86
N TYR A 25 -24.19 6.36 49.77
CA TYR A 25 -22.82 6.11 50.25
C TYR A 25 -21.90 5.55 49.17
N LEU A 26 -22.38 4.64 48.30
CA LEU A 26 -21.60 4.13 47.17
C LEU A 26 -21.24 5.25 46.19
N ASP A 27 -22.22 6.08 45.82
CA ASP A 27 -22.02 7.19 44.88
C ASP A 27 -21.02 8.22 45.43
N ALA A 28 -20.96 8.37 46.76
CA ALA A 28 -19.99 9.22 47.46
C ALA A 28 -18.62 8.55 47.71
N GLY A 29 -18.37 7.35 47.20
CA GLY A 29 -17.12 6.61 47.40
C GLY A 29 -16.93 6.01 48.80
N ARG A 30 -17.95 6.05 49.65
CA ARG A 30 -17.93 5.59 51.06
C ARG A 30 -18.37 4.13 51.17
N GLY A 31 -17.58 3.24 50.57
CA GLY A 31 -17.95 1.82 50.41
C GLY A 31 -18.22 1.06 51.72
N ARG A 32 -17.51 1.38 52.82
CA ARG A 32 -17.71 0.68 54.12
C ARG A 32 -19.05 1.04 54.76
N GLU A 33 -19.47 2.29 54.65
CA GLU A 33 -20.76 2.77 55.13
C GLU A 33 -21.90 2.26 54.25
N ALA A 34 -21.69 2.22 52.93
CA ALA A 34 -22.63 1.62 52.01
C ALA A 34 -22.93 0.15 52.34
N LEU A 35 -21.89 -0.66 52.53
CA LEU A 35 -22.06 -2.07 52.87
C LEU A 35 -22.84 -2.24 54.19
N ARG A 36 -22.54 -1.42 55.21
CA ARG A 36 -23.25 -1.45 56.50
C ARG A 36 -24.73 -1.09 56.34
N ALA A 37 -25.04 -0.08 55.53
CA ALA A 37 -26.42 0.30 55.25
C ALA A 37 -27.19 -0.81 54.51
N PHE A 38 -26.59 -1.44 53.49
CA PHE A 38 -27.22 -2.57 52.80
C PHE A 38 -27.39 -3.80 53.71
N GLN A 39 -26.40 -4.13 54.54
CA GLN A 39 -26.52 -5.20 55.52
C GLN A 39 -27.62 -4.92 56.55
N LYS A 40 -27.76 -3.65 56.96
CA LYS A 40 -28.86 -3.23 57.83
C LYS A 40 -30.21 -3.42 57.15
N ALA A 41 -30.33 -3.06 55.87
CA ALA A 41 -31.53 -3.33 55.08
C ALA A 41 -31.87 -4.84 55.03
N VAL A 42 -30.89 -5.71 54.74
CA VAL A 42 -31.07 -7.18 54.77
C VAL A 42 -31.51 -7.68 56.14
N SER A 43 -31.01 -7.08 57.23
CA SER A 43 -31.40 -7.47 58.59
C SER A 43 -32.85 -7.09 58.95
N LEU A 44 -33.37 -6.03 58.32
CA LEU A 44 -34.72 -5.52 58.55
C LEU A 44 -35.74 -6.21 57.64
N ASP A 45 -35.34 -6.53 56.40
CA ASP A 45 -36.13 -7.32 55.45
C ASP A 45 -35.23 -8.26 54.64
N LYS A 46 -35.35 -9.56 54.92
CA LYS A 46 -34.55 -10.61 54.28
C LYS A 46 -35.01 -10.93 52.85
N ASN A 47 -36.19 -10.48 52.44
CA ASN A 47 -36.77 -10.70 51.12
C ASN A 47 -36.59 -9.48 50.19
N LEU A 48 -36.01 -8.39 50.69
CA LEU A 48 -35.76 -7.19 49.91
C LEU A 48 -34.61 -7.40 48.91
N ALA A 49 -34.94 -7.75 47.67
CA ALA A 49 -33.99 -7.98 46.58
C ALA A 49 -33.03 -6.80 46.36
N ASP A 50 -33.54 -5.57 46.45
CA ASP A 50 -32.79 -4.31 46.40
C ASP A 50 -31.56 -4.26 47.34
N ALA A 51 -31.69 -4.84 48.54
CA ALA A 51 -30.61 -4.84 49.53
C ALA A 51 -29.47 -5.78 49.12
N TYR A 52 -29.80 -6.95 48.57
CA TYR A 52 -28.80 -7.88 48.02
C TYR A 52 -28.15 -7.34 46.75
N ASN A 53 -28.93 -6.68 45.88
CA ASN A 53 -28.40 -5.97 44.71
C ASN A 53 -27.37 -4.90 45.12
N GLY A 54 -27.67 -4.10 46.15
CA GLY A 54 -26.74 -3.11 46.70
C GLY A 54 -25.44 -3.71 47.25
N ILE A 55 -25.51 -4.87 47.90
CA ILE A 55 -24.31 -5.61 48.35
C ILE A 55 -23.50 -6.12 47.14
N GLY A 56 -24.17 -6.65 46.12
CA GLY A 56 -23.52 -7.08 44.87
C GLY A 56 -22.77 -5.94 44.19
N LEU A 57 -23.39 -4.75 44.10
CA LEU A 57 -22.77 -3.54 43.58
C LEU A 57 -21.52 -3.15 44.37
N TYR A 58 -21.55 -3.22 45.70
CA TYR A 58 -20.36 -2.96 46.53
C TYR A 58 -19.21 -3.92 46.19
N TYR A 59 -19.48 -5.22 46.07
CA TYR A 59 -18.43 -6.18 45.73
C TYR A 59 -17.88 -5.97 44.32
N MET A 60 -18.75 -5.60 43.38
CA MET A 60 -18.38 -5.32 41.99
C MET A 60 -17.52 -4.05 41.88
N SER A 61 -17.97 -2.91 42.43
CA SER A 61 -17.35 -1.61 42.20
C SER A 61 -16.22 -1.26 43.19
N VAL A 62 -16.34 -1.70 44.45
CA VAL A 62 -15.37 -1.33 45.51
C VAL A 62 -14.32 -2.41 45.70
N LYS A 63 -14.75 -3.68 45.79
CA LYS A 63 -13.83 -4.80 46.03
C LYS A 63 -13.28 -5.43 44.77
N LYS A 64 -13.91 -5.19 43.61
CA LYS A 64 -13.61 -5.89 42.35
C LYS A 64 -13.60 -7.42 42.52
N ASP A 65 -14.45 -7.92 43.42
CA ASP A 65 -14.63 -9.34 43.72
C ASP A 65 -15.86 -9.84 42.96
N TRP A 66 -15.62 -10.33 41.76
CA TRP A 66 -16.67 -10.75 40.83
C TRP A 66 -17.44 -11.97 41.31
N LYS A 67 -16.79 -12.88 42.04
CA LYS A 67 -17.44 -14.09 42.58
C LYS A 67 -18.44 -13.71 43.67
N ALA A 68 -18.05 -12.80 44.57
CA ALA A 68 -18.96 -12.29 45.59
C ALA A 68 -20.08 -11.46 44.97
N ALA A 69 -19.78 -10.59 44.00
CA ALA A 69 -20.78 -9.79 43.29
C ALA A 69 -21.85 -10.68 42.63
N SER A 70 -21.42 -11.68 41.85
CA SER A 70 -22.31 -12.65 41.20
C SER A 70 -23.22 -13.37 42.19
N ARG A 71 -22.66 -13.82 43.32
CA ARG A 71 -23.44 -14.47 44.38
C ARG A 71 -24.55 -13.56 44.90
N TYR A 72 -24.24 -12.30 45.21
CA TYR A 72 -25.22 -11.38 45.77
C TYR A 72 -26.25 -10.89 44.74
N PHE A 73 -25.90 -10.76 43.47
CA PHE A 73 -26.87 -10.51 42.41
C PHE A 73 -27.81 -11.70 42.21
N ASN A 74 -27.30 -12.94 42.19
CA ASN A 74 -28.14 -14.14 42.14
C ASN A 74 -29.05 -14.24 43.37
N MET A 75 -28.53 -13.91 44.56
CA MET A 75 -29.39 -13.83 45.75
C MET A 75 -30.50 -12.79 45.59
N ALA A 76 -30.26 -11.64 44.97
CA ALA A 76 -31.34 -10.69 44.69
C ALA A 76 -32.41 -11.31 43.75
N LEU A 77 -31.97 -12.03 42.71
CA LEU A 77 -32.85 -12.71 41.74
C LEU A 77 -33.61 -13.91 42.34
N ASP A 78 -33.05 -14.60 43.33
CA ASP A 78 -33.75 -15.65 44.07
C ASP A 78 -34.94 -15.09 44.87
N ARG A 79 -34.92 -13.80 45.21
CA ARG A 79 -36.01 -13.13 45.97
C ARG A 79 -37.01 -12.47 45.03
N ASP A 80 -36.51 -11.85 43.98
CA ASP A 80 -37.32 -11.28 42.91
C ASP A 80 -36.66 -11.60 41.57
N TRP A 81 -37.18 -12.63 40.91
CA TRP A 81 -36.64 -13.11 39.63
C TRP A 81 -36.79 -12.07 38.52
N ALA A 82 -37.71 -11.12 38.65
CA ALA A 82 -37.96 -10.04 37.71
C ALA A 82 -37.25 -8.73 38.08
N HIS A 83 -36.36 -8.76 39.08
CA HIS A 83 -35.64 -7.58 39.57
C HIS A 83 -34.66 -7.02 38.53
N LYS A 84 -35.14 -6.08 37.72
CA LYS A 84 -34.44 -5.55 36.54
C LYS A 84 -33.02 -5.07 36.82
N GLU A 85 -32.81 -4.33 37.92
CA GLU A 85 -31.48 -3.80 38.26
C GLU A 85 -30.48 -4.92 38.62
N ALA A 86 -30.95 -6.00 39.24
CA ALA A 86 -30.07 -7.12 39.61
C ALA A 86 -29.70 -7.95 38.37
N GLN A 87 -30.66 -8.16 37.46
CA GLN A 87 -30.40 -8.79 36.16
C GLN A 87 -29.42 -7.95 35.31
N LEU A 88 -29.62 -6.63 35.27
CA LEU A 88 -28.74 -5.68 34.59
C LEU A 88 -27.31 -5.71 35.16
N ASN A 89 -27.17 -5.58 36.48
CA ASN A 89 -25.86 -5.57 37.13
C ASN A 89 -25.13 -6.91 36.99
N LEU A 90 -25.84 -8.04 37.06
CA LEU A 90 -25.27 -9.36 36.81
C LEU A 90 -24.76 -9.47 35.37
N ALA A 91 -25.52 -9.00 34.38
CA ALA A 91 -25.10 -9.00 32.98
C ALA A 91 -23.87 -8.09 32.75
N LEU A 92 -23.86 -6.86 33.29
CA LEU A 92 -22.72 -5.94 33.23
C LEU A 92 -21.46 -6.51 33.90
N MET A 93 -21.62 -7.23 35.00
CA MET A 93 -20.51 -7.91 35.68
C MET A 93 -19.89 -9.02 34.80
N HIS A 94 -20.72 -9.83 34.14
CA HIS A 94 -20.24 -10.89 33.25
C HIS A 94 -19.43 -10.35 32.06
N VAL A 95 -19.85 -9.21 31.54
CA VAL A 95 -19.13 -8.46 30.51
C VAL A 95 -17.76 -8.05 31.00
N GLN A 96 -17.68 -7.45 32.19
CA GLN A 96 -16.43 -6.92 32.73
C GLN A 96 -15.42 -8.01 33.08
N MET A 97 -15.88 -9.22 33.38
CA MET A 97 -15.03 -10.38 33.65
C MET A 97 -14.41 -11.03 32.40
N GLY A 98 -14.95 -10.77 31.20
CA GLY A 98 -14.50 -11.44 29.97
C GLY A 98 -14.76 -12.96 29.93
N ASN A 99 -15.51 -13.51 30.90
CA ASN A 99 -15.75 -14.95 31.09
C ASN A 99 -17.05 -15.46 30.43
N TYR A 100 -17.80 -14.58 29.75
CA TYR A 100 -19.04 -14.92 29.05
C TYR A 100 -18.98 -14.40 27.61
N ASP A 101 -19.82 -14.97 26.73
CA ASP A 101 -20.05 -14.36 25.42
C ASP A 101 -20.61 -12.96 25.63
N THR A 102 -19.75 -11.96 25.37
CA THR A 102 -20.04 -10.53 25.53
C THR A 102 -21.33 -10.15 24.79
N ARG A 103 -21.63 -10.84 23.68
CA ARG A 103 -22.86 -10.65 22.93
C ARG A 103 -24.10 -11.04 23.71
N GLU A 104 -24.16 -12.26 24.25
CA GLU A 104 -25.34 -12.73 24.98
C GLU A 104 -25.64 -11.86 26.20
N ALA A 105 -24.60 -11.43 26.91
CA ALA A 105 -24.75 -10.55 28.06
C ALA A 105 -25.32 -9.18 27.64
N ALA A 106 -24.78 -8.56 26.60
CA ALA A 106 -25.29 -7.28 26.09
C ALA A 106 -26.71 -7.39 25.52
N GLU A 107 -27.05 -8.48 24.83
CA GLU A 107 -28.42 -8.74 24.34
C GLU A 107 -29.42 -8.89 25.50
N ARG A 108 -29.03 -9.55 26.61
CA ARG A 108 -29.87 -9.61 27.82
C ARG A 108 -30.08 -8.24 28.44
N VAL A 109 -29.02 -7.42 28.52
CA VAL A 109 -29.13 -6.02 28.98
C VAL A 109 -30.19 -5.27 28.15
N LEU A 110 -30.12 -5.35 26.83
CA LEU A 110 -31.05 -4.65 25.94
C LEU A 110 -32.49 -5.19 25.97
N LYS A 111 -32.70 -6.46 26.35
CA LYS A 111 -34.05 -6.99 26.61
C LYS A 111 -34.68 -6.37 27.86
N ILE A 112 -33.87 -5.97 28.84
CA ILE A 112 -34.32 -5.39 30.12
C ILE A 112 -34.41 -3.86 30.01
N ASP A 113 -33.41 -3.23 29.42
CA ASP A 113 -33.29 -1.79 29.17
C ASP A 113 -32.91 -1.53 27.69
N PRO A 114 -33.91 -1.33 26.81
CA PRO A 114 -33.68 -1.07 25.39
C PRO A 114 -32.92 0.23 25.09
N ASN A 115 -32.80 1.15 26.05
CA ASN A 115 -32.11 2.43 25.91
C ASN A 115 -30.74 2.42 26.59
N HIS A 116 -30.21 1.24 26.94
CA HIS A 116 -28.90 1.11 27.57
C HIS A 116 -27.77 1.32 26.56
N ALA A 117 -27.34 2.58 26.37
CA ALA A 117 -26.30 2.93 25.40
C ALA A 117 -25.04 2.04 25.51
N PRO A 118 -24.40 1.84 26.68
CA PRO A 118 -23.19 1.02 26.78
C PRO A 118 -23.31 -0.41 26.20
N ALA A 119 -24.48 -1.04 26.27
CA ALA A 119 -24.69 -2.37 25.70
C ALA A 119 -24.65 -2.34 24.17
N TYR A 120 -25.18 -1.29 23.53
CA TYR A 120 -25.03 -1.09 22.09
C TYR A 120 -23.57 -0.87 21.68
N LEU A 121 -22.81 -0.07 22.43
CA LEU A 121 -21.38 0.12 22.16
C LEU A 121 -20.61 -1.20 22.19
N MET A 122 -20.92 -2.07 23.14
CA MET A 122 -20.26 -3.35 23.24
C MET A 122 -20.63 -4.32 22.14
N LEU A 123 -21.92 -4.40 21.75
CA LEU A 123 -22.34 -5.20 20.60
C LEU A 123 -21.66 -4.70 19.32
N GLY A 124 -21.56 -3.39 19.15
CA GLY A 124 -20.81 -2.77 18.06
C GLY A 124 -19.36 -3.27 18.00
N ARG A 125 -18.63 -3.18 19.13
CA ARG A 125 -17.24 -3.66 19.23
C ARG A 125 -17.10 -5.17 19.02
N TRP A 126 -18.04 -5.96 19.53
CA TRP A 126 -18.03 -7.41 19.37
C TRP A 126 -18.19 -7.81 17.90
N HIS A 127 -19.05 -7.13 17.15
CA HIS A 127 -19.22 -7.34 15.72
C HIS A 127 -18.02 -6.82 14.91
N GLU A 128 -17.47 -5.67 15.29
CA GLU A 128 -16.28 -5.10 14.66
C GLU A 128 -15.05 -6.01 14.80
N GLN A 129 -14.84 -6.64 15.96
CA GLN A 129 -13.76 -7.61 16.18
C GLN A 129 -13.86 -8.84 15.27
N ARG A 130 -15.05 -9.13 14.74
CA ARG A 130 -15.31 -10.20 13.76
C ARG A 130 -15.38 -9.67 12.32
N GLU A 131 -14.99 -8.41 12.11
CA GLU A 131 -15.05 -7.71 10.84
C GLU A 131 -16.48 -7.60 10.25
N GLU A 132 -17.51 -7.75 11.10
CA GLU A 132 -18.91 -7.59 10.74
C GLU A 132 -19.33 -6.11 10.79
N TYR A 133 -18.60 -5.25 10.05
CA TYR A 133 -18.69 -3.78 10.12
C TYR A 133 -20.11 -3.24 9.88
N GLY A 134 -20.91 -3.93 9.06
CA GLY A 134 -22.30 -3.56 8.80
C GLY A 134 -23.18 -3.61 10.05
N LYS A 135 -23.10 -4.70 10.81
CA LYS A 135 -23.84 -4.86 12.07
C LYS A 135 -23.25 -3.98 13.17
N ALA A 136 -21.92 -3.86 13.21
CA ALA A 136 -21.24 -2.96 14.15
C ALA A 136 -21.78 -1.53 14.02
N LEU A 137 -21.89 -1.04 12.77
CA LEU A 137 -22.43 0.27 12.44
C LEU A 137 -23.88 0.46 12.90
N GLU A 138 -24.74 -0.56 12.78
CA GLU A 138 -26.13 -0.47 13.27
C GLU A 138 -26.18 -0.24 14.78
N TYR A 139 -25.37 -0.95 15.54
CA TYR A 139 -25.31 -0.80 16.99
C TYR A 139 -24.66 0.52 17.41
N TYR A 140 -23.57 0.93 16.75
CA TYR A 140 -22.96 2.24 17.01
C TYR A 140 -23.91 3.40 16.69
N ARG A 141 -24.73 3.31 15.64
CA ARG A 141 -25.76 4.34 15.36
C ARG A 141 -26.81 4.41 16.46
N LYS A 142 -27.25 3.28 17.03
CA LYS A 142 -28.15 3.27 18.20
C LYS A 142 -27.49 3.90 19.43
N TYR A 143 -26.20 3.64 19.65
CA TYR A 143 -25.43 4.30 20.71
C TYR A 143 -25.40 5.82 20.53
N VAL A 144 -24.97 6.30 19.36
CA VAL A 144 -24.82 7.74 19.09
C VAL A 144 -26.18 8.47 19.11
N ALA A 145 -27.28 7.80 18.77
CA ALA A 145 -28.62 8.37 18.94
C ALA A 145 -28.98 8.63 20.42
N LEU A 146 -28.45 7.83 21.34
CA LEU A 146 -28.66 7.98 22.79
C LEU A 146 -27.60 8.88 23.45
N GLN A 147 -26.40 8.95 22.88
CA GLN A 147 -25.23 9.69 23.38
C GLN A 147 -24.58 10.49 22.23
N PRO A 148 -25.24 11.55 21.72
CA PRO A 148 -24.79 12.27 20.53
C PRO A 148 -23.47 13.03 20.72
N ASP A 149 -23.11 13.37 21.96
CA ASP A 149 -21.90 14.14 22.28
C ASP A 149 -20.65 13.26 22.44
N ASP A 150 -20.77 11.92 22.38
CA ASP A 150 -19.63 11.01 22.47
C ASP A 150 -18.87 10.93 21.14
N VAL A 151 -17.94 11.87 20.98
CA VAL A 151 -17.07 12.00 19.80
C VAL A 151 -16.27 10.72 19.52
N LYS A 152 -15.91 9.93 20.54
CA LYS A 152 -15.11 8.71 20.36
C LYS A 152 -15.91 7.66 19.60
N VAL A 153 -17.18 7.45 19.97
CA VAL A 153 -18.02 6.47 19.26
C VAL A 153 -18.50 7.02 17.92
N GLY A 154 -18.72 8.33 17.81
CA GLY A 154 -18.92 8.96 16.50
C GLY A 154 -17.75 8.71 15.54
N TYR A 155 -16.52 8.68 16.04
CA TYR A 155 -15.36 8.30 15.24
C TYR A 155 -15.43 6.83 14.78
N GLU A 156 -15.81 5.90 15.65
CA GLU A 156 -15.99 4.48 15.27
C GLU A 156 -17.05 4.29 14.19
N VAL A 157 -18.16 5.04 14.24
CA VAL A 157 -19.18 5.07 13.18
C VAL A 157 -18.55 5.44 11.85
N ALA A 158 -17.74 6.50 11.84
CA ALA A 158 -17.11 7.00 10.63
C ALA A 158 -16.05 6.03 10.08
N LEU A 159 -15.28 5.38 10.94
CA LEU A 159 -14.33 4.33 10.55
C LEU A 159 -15.03 3.09 9.98
N ASN A 160 -16.15 2.66 10.56
CA ASN A 160 -16.91 1.53 10.03
C ASN A 160 -17.54 1.85 8.66
N LEU A 161 -18.01 3.09 8.45
CA LEU A 161 -18.45 3.55 7.12
C LEU A 161 -17.31 3.49 6.09
N LEU A 162 -16.08 3.87 6.48
CA LEU A 162 -14.89 3.73 5.63
C LEU A 162 -14.59 2.27 5.29
N LYS A 163 -14.65 1.36 6.26
CA LYS A 163 -14.41 -0.08 6.05
C LYS A 163 -15.45 -0.70 5.10
N LEU A 164 -16.69 -0.23 5.15
CA LEU A 164 -17.78 -0.64 4.25
C LEU A 164 -17.72 0.05 2.87
N GLY A 165 -16.77 0.96 2.63
CA GLY A 165 -16.69 1.73 1.39
C GLY A 165 -17.80 2.77 1.20
N ARG A 166 -18.58 3.08 2.26
CA ARG A 166 -19.70 4.04 2.25
C ARG A 166 -19.18 5.47 2.45
N PHE A 167 -18.38 5.94 1.50
CA PHE A 167 -17.59 7.17 1.63
C PHE A 167 -18.42 8.44 1.71
N GLU A 168 -19.53 8.52 0.98
CA GLU A 168 -20.44 9.67 0.95
C GLU A 168 -21.16 9.82 2.28
N GLU A 169 -21.62 8.70 2.86
CA GLU A 169 -22.22 8.68 4.19
C GLU A 169 -21.20 9.03 5.28
N ALA A 170 -19.95 8.57 5.16
CA ALA A 170 -18.90 8.95 6.09
C ALA A 170 -18.66 10.46 6.08
N GLU A 171 -18.54 11.07 4.90
CA GLU A 171 -18.34 12.52 4.75
C GLU A 171 -19.53 13.32 5.31
N ALA A 172 -20.77 12.91 5.00
CA ALA A 172 -21.95 13.56 5.52
C ALA A 172 -22.03 13.44 7.06
N PHE A 173 -21.78 12.24 7.61
CA PHE A 173 -21.84 11.99 9.04
C PHE A 173 -20.80 12.82 9.81
N VAL A 174 -19.54 12.86 9.36
CA VAL A 174 -18.52 13.65 10.05
C VAL A 174 -18.75 15.15 9.93
N ALA A 175 -19.42 15.62 8.87
CA ALA A 175 -19.79 17.03 8.73
C ALA A 175 -20.86 17.46 9.76
N THR A 176 -21.80 16.56 10.10
CA THR A 176 -22.94 16.86 10.98
C THR A 176 -22.73 16.44 12.44
N SER A 177 -21.91 15.43 12.70
CA SER A 177 -21.84 14.77 14.02
C SER A 177 -20.46 14.82 14.68
N LEU A 178 -19.40 15.13 13.93
CA LEU A 178 -18.05 15.30 14.48
C LEU A 178 -17.57 16.74 14.30
N HIS A 179 -17.53 17.51 15.38
CA HIS A 179 -17.11 18.92 15.37
C HIS A 179 -15.68 19.14 15.90
N THR A 180 -14.90 18.07 16.09
CA THR A 180 -13.50 18.14 16.52
C THR A 180 -12.54 17.99 15.34
N PHE A 181 -11.26 18.31 15.53
CA PHE A 181 -10.25 18.17 14.47
C PHE A 181 -10.06 16.71 14.01
N HIS A 182 -10.42 15.71 14.83
CA HIS A 182 -10.36 14.29 14.47
C HIS A 182 -11.19 13.93 13.22
N ARG A 183 -12.24 14.72 12.91
CA ARG A 183 -13.03 14.57 11.69
C ARG A 183 -12.16 14.67 10.43
N TYR A 184 -11.13 15.52 10.46
CA TYR A 184 -10.25 15.73 9.33
C TYR A 184 -9.38 14.50 9.05
N GLY A 185 -9.02 13.73 10.09
CA GLY A 185 -8.37 12.43 9.92
C GLY A 185 -9.25 11.46 9.14
N VAL A 186 -10.54 11.39 9.44
CA VAL A 186 -11.51 10.58 8.68
C VAL A 186 -11.66 11.09 7.25
N LEU A 187 -11.89 12.39 7.06
CA LEU A 187 -12.04 12.99 5.73
C LEU A 187 -10.81 12.75 4.85
N ALA A 188 -9.61 12.81 5.43
CA ALA A 188 -8.39 12.51 4.72
C ALA A 188 -8.35 11.06 4.21
N GLN A 189 -8.81 10.10 5.01
CA GLN A 189 -8.96 8.70 4.58
C GLN A 189 -10.02 8.55 3.48
N VAL A 190 -11.17 9.23 3.61
CA VAL A 190 -12.24 9.26 2.60
C VAL A 190 -11.67 9.73 1.26
N PHE A 191 -11.05 10.92 1.23
CA PHE A 191 -10.51 11.49 -0.01
C PHE A 191 -9.36 10.65 -0.59
N THR A 192 -8.52 10.05 0.26
CA THR A 192 -7.48 9.12 -0.19
C THR A 192 -8.07 7.91 -0.90
N ARG A 193 -9.15 7.32 -0.37
CA ARG A 193 -9.84 6.16 -0.98
C ARG A 193 -10.54 6.52 -2.29
N ARG A 194 -11.06 7.74 -2.42
CA ARG A 194 -11.64 8.26 -3.68
C ARG A 194 -10.57 8.69 -4.71
N GLY A 195 -9.31 8.84 -4.29
CA GLY A 195 -8.20 9.29 -5.14
C GLY A 195 -8.10 10.81 -5.30
N ASP A 196 -8.80 11.59 -4.46
CA ASP A 196 -8.72 13.05 -4.40
C ASP A 196 -7.61 13.46 -3.42
N TYR A 197 -6.35 13.28 -3.86
CA TYR A 197 -5.18 13.40 -2.99
C TYR A 197 -4.88 14.84 -2.54
N GLU A 198 -5.32 15.85 -3.30
CA GLU A 198 -5.17 17.25 -2.92
C GLU A 198 -6.07 17.57 -1.72
N LYS A 199 -7.35 17.17 -1.76
CA LYS A 199 -8.25 17.29 -0.59
C LYS A 199 -7.81 16.40 0.56
N ALA A 200 -7.31 15.21 0.28
CA ALA A 200 -6.78 14.32 1.32
C ALA A 200 -5.63 14.99 2.08
N LEU A 201 -4.68 15.59 1.36
CA LEU A 201 -3.56 16.31 1.98
C LEU A 201 -4.05 17.50 2.80
N GLN A 202 -4.98 18.31 2.28
CA GLN A 202 -5.55 19.44 3.03
C GLN A 202 -6.22 18.98 4.32
N ALA A 203 -7.00 17.90 4.27
CA ALA A 203 -7.62 17.32 5.46
C ALA A 203 -6.58 16.77 6.44
N PHE A 204 -5.51 16.12 5.96
CA PHE A 204 -4.43 15.70 6.85
C PHE A 204 -3.73 16.87 7.52
N GLU A 205 -3.42 17.96 6.81
CA GLU A 205 -2.78 19.13 7.42
C GLU A 205 -3.66 19.72 8.52
N LEU A 206 -4.97 19.88 8.30
CA LEU A 206 -5.91 20.34 9.33
C LEU A 206 -5.99 19.38 10.54
N TYR A 207 -5.91 18.07 10.29
CA TYR A 207 -5.85 17.07 11.36
C TYR A 207 -4.55 17.21 12.16
N ILE A 208 -3.41 17.33 11.48
CA ILE A 208 -2.07 17.41 12.05
C ILE A 208 -1.84 18.73 12.81
N GLU A 209 -2.44 19.82 12.36
CA GLU A 209 -2.43 21.11 13.06
C GLU A 209 -3.12 21.03 14.42
N GLY A 210 -4.19 20.24 14.55
CA GLY A 210 -4.91 20.02 15.81
C GLY A 210 -4.22 19.09 16.82
N LEU A 211 -3.18 18.34 16.41
CA LEU A 211 -2.42 17.45 17.29
C LEU A 211 -1.48 18.20 18.24
N ASP A 212 -1.03 17.55 19.31
CA ASP A 212 0.08 18.07 20.11
C ASP A 212 1.40 18.06 19.31
N GLU A 213 2.42 18.75 19.82
CA GLU A 213 3.70 18.90 19.13
C GLU A 213 4.43 17.57 18.91
N GLY A 214 4.35 16.64 19.87
CA GLY A 214 4.98 15.33 19.79
C GLY A 214 4.36 14.47 18.70
N GLU A 215 3.02 14.37 18.69
CA GLU A 215 2.27 13.68 17.63
C GLU A 215 2.50 14.33 16.27
N ARG A 216 2.46 15.66 16.19
CA ARG A 216 2.70 16.42 14.94
C ARG A 216 4.08 16.13 14.36
N ALA A 217 5.12 16.05 15.20
CA ALA A 217 6.47 15.78 14.77
C ALA A 217 6.60 14.42 14.07
N VAL A 218 5.86 13.40 14.52
CA VAL A 218 5.86 12.06 13.93
C VAL A 218 5.35 12.07 12.49
N TYR A 219 4.29 12.84 12.18
CA TYR A 219 3.82 12.99 10.80
C TYR A 219 4.85 13.68 9.91
N ARG A 220 5.54 14.68 10.45
CA ARG A 220 6.50 15.52 9.72
C ARG A 220 7.92 14.95 9.67
N ASP A 221 8.15 13.79 10.27
CA ASP A 221 9.46 13.12 10.27
C ASP A 221 9.77 12.54 8.89
N LEU A 222 10.66 13.24 8.18
CA LEU A 222 11.10 12.87 6.85
C LEU A 222 11.97 11.59 6.86
N SER A 223 12.63 11.24 7.97
CA SER A 223 13.51 10.07 8.06
C SER A 223 12.78 8.73 7.92
N LEU A 224 11.45 8.76 8.06
CA LEU A 224 10.57 7.62 7.85
C LEU A 224 10.41 7.26 6.37
N VAL A 225 10.73 8.17 5.44
CA VAL A 225 10.54 7.94 4.00
C VAL A 225 11.71 8.40 3.13
N ALA A 226 12.57 9.29 3.62
CA ALA A 226 13.72 9.79 2.88
C ALA A 226 14.97 8.93 3.08
N SER A 227 15.84 8.95 2.06
CA SER A 227 17.20 8.43 2.18
C SER A 227 18.03 9.25 3.18
N ALA A 228 19.10 8.66 3.73
CA ALA A 228 20.01 9.36 4.64
C ALA A 228 20.59 10.66 4.02
N ALA A 229 20.89 10.64 2.72
CA ALA A 229 21.38 11.81 1.99
C ALA A 229 20.33 12.93 1.91
N GLU A 230 19.07 12.58 1.68
CA GLU A 230 17.96 13.55 1.64
C GLU A 230 17.64 14.12 3.02
N VAL A 231 17.70 13.29 4.07
CA VAL A 231 17.53 13.76 5.46
C VAL A 231 18.64 14.76 5.81
N TRP A 232 19.89 14.45 5.49
CA TRP A 232 21.02 15.35 5.69
C TRP A 232 20.85 16.67 4.92
N ALA A 233 20.44 16.59 3.64
CA ALA A 233 20.17 17.76 2.82
C ALA A 233 19.02 18.63 3.37
N TYR A 234 17.96 18.00 3.89
CA TYR A 234 16.85 18.71 4.53
C TYR A 234 17.29 19.43 5.80
N GLN A 235 18.05 18.76 6.67
CA GLN A 235 18.57 19.33 7.91
C GLN A 235 19.50 20.52 7.65
N GLY A 236 20.35 20.43 6.62
CA GLY A 236 21.23 21.53 6.19
C GLY A 236 20.53 22.66 5.43
N THR A 237 19.25 22.52 5.07
CA THR A 237 18.48 23.56 4.37
C THR A 237 17.97 24.62 5.35
N PRO A 238 18.24 25.93 5.12
CA PRO A 238 17.71 27.01 5.94
C PRO A 238 16.18 26.95 6.04
N GLU A 239 15.62 27.27 7.19
CA GLU A 239 14.19 27.10 7.49
C GLU A 239 13.28 27.75 6.45
N VAL A 240 13.61 28.98 6.02
CA VAL A 240 12.89 29.73 4.98
C VAL A 240 12.80 28.97 3.64
N ARG A 241 13.76 28.09 3.35
CA ARG A 241 13.82 27.30 2.11
C ARG A 241 13.26 25.87 2.25
N ARG A 242 13.00 25.40 3.48
CA ARG A 242 12.46 24.04 3.73
C ARG A 242 11.12 23.76 3.05
N PRO A 243 10.16 24.69 2.97
CA PRO A 243 8.92 24.43 2.23
C PRO A 243 9.14 24.11 0.75
N ALA A 244 10.08 24.81 0.10
CA ALA A 244 10.43 24.53 -1.30
C ALA A 244 11.19 23.21 -1.46
N PHE A 245 12.01 22.82 -0.48
CA PHE A 245 12.62 21.50 -0.45
C PHE A 245 11.56 20.40 -0.35
N LEU A 246 10.62 20.51 0.60
CA LEU A 246 9.58 19.50 0.83
C LEU A 246 8.67 19.34 -0.39
N ARG A 247 8.27 20.43 -1.06
CA ARG A 247 7.50 20.33 -2.31
C ARG A 247 8.23 19.51 -3.37
N ARG A 248 9.53 19.79 -3.59
CA ARG A 248 10.36 19.05 -4.55
C ARG A 248 10.55 17.59 -4.15
N PHE A 249 10.76 17.34 -2.86
CA PHE A 249 10.88 15.99 -2.31
C PHE A 249 9.62 15.18 -2.59
N TRP A 250 8.45 15.67 -2.18
CA TRP A 250 7.19 14.94 -2.36
C TRP A 250 6.84 14.77 -3.84
N LEU A 251 7.10 15.77 -4.68
CA LEU A 251 6.88 15.66 -6.12
C LEU A 251 7.81 14.62 -6.77
N ARG A 252 9.10 14.58 -6.40
CA ARG A 252 10.05 13.58 -6.92
C ARG A 252 9.60 12.16 -6.61
N HIS A 253 9.10 11.95 -5.41
CA HIS A 253 8.63 10.66 -4.89
C HIS A 253 7.18 10.34 -5.26
N ASP A 254 6.43 11.28 -5.84
CA ASP A 254 5.12 10.99 -6.46
C ASP A 254 5.34 10.23 -7.78
N PRO A 255 4.90 8.97 -7.90
CA PRO A 255 5.13 8.18 -9.11
C PRO A 255 4.51 8.80 -10.36
N THR A 256 3.48 9.62 -10.19
CA THR A 256 2.67 10.16 -11.28
C THR A 256 3.01 11.59 -11.67
N LEU A 257 3.77 12.29 -10.83
CA LEU A 257 4.19 13.69 -11.00
C LEU A 257 3.03 14.71 -11.13
N VAL A 258 1.77 14.28 -11.11
CA VAL A 258 0.63 15.15 -11.43
C VAL A 258 -0.01 15.85 -10.25
N THR A 259 0.20 15.37 -9.04
CA THR A 259 -0.44 15.93 -7.84
C THR A 259 0.44 16.92 -7.09
N GLY A 260 1.57 17.35 -7.67
CA GLY A 260 2.52 18.24 -7.00
C GLY A 260 3.15 17.60 -5.75
N GLY A 261 3.12 16.27 -5.64
CA GLY A 261 3.54 15.54 -4.43
C GLY A 261 2.41 15.20 -3.45
N ALA A 262 1.20 15.75 -3.62
CA ALA A 262 0.11 15.58 -2.66
C ALA A 262 -0.28 14.11 -2.46
N ARG A 263 -0.29 13.31 -3.53
CA ARG A 263 -0.53 11.86 -3.46
C ARG A 263 0.46 11.18 -2.53
N ARG A 264 1.75 11.44 -2.71
CA ARG A 264 2.78 10.77 -1.92
C ARG A 264 2.76 11.26 -0.47
N GLN A 265 2.61 12.57 -0.26
CA GLN A 265 2.56 13.14 1.10
C GLN A 265 1.31 12.66 1.86
N ALA A 266 0.13 12.67 1.23
CA ALA A 266 -1.09 12.16 1.84
C ALA A 266 -0.99 10.66 2.15
N GLU A 267 -0.36 9.86 1.28
CA GLU A 267 -0.11 8.45 1.57
C GLU A 267 0.85 8.27 2.77
N HIS A 268 1.89 9.10 2.91
CA HIS A 268 2.75 9.08 4.10
C HIS A 268 1.94 9.36 5.38
N TYR A 269 1.15 10.44 5.39
CA TYR A 269 0.29 10.76 6.54
C TYR A 269 -0.75 9.68 6.82
N ARG A 270 -1.31 9.06 5.78
CA ARG A 270 -2.21 7.92 5.92
C ARG A 270 -1.52 6.76 6.66
N ARG A 271 -0.29 6.43 6.29
CA ARG A 271 0.46 5.33 6.91
C ARG A 271 0.86 5.65 8.35
N VAL A 272 1.28 6.88 8.63
CA VAL A 272 1.56 7.34 10.00
C VAL A 272 0.30 7.25 10.86
N TRP A 273 -0.85 7.72 10.35
CA TRP A 273 -2.13 7.61 11.04
C TRP A 273 -2.50 6.16 11.33
N HIS A 274 -2.31 5.25 10.37
CA HIS A 274 -2.56 3.83 10.58
C HIS A 274 -1.62 3.24 11.62
N ALA A 275 -0.32 3.57 11.57
CA ALA A 275 0.65 3.10 12.53
C ALA A 275 0.33 3.56 13.96
N ARG A 276 -0.06 4.83 14.13
CA ARG A 276 -0.54 5.36 15.41
C ARG A 276 -1.79 4.62 15.90
N ALA A 277 -2.76 4.37 15.02
CA ALA A 277 -4.02 3.73 15.38
C ALA A 277 -3.87 2.25 15.77
N TYR A 278 -3.04 1.49 15.06
CA TYR A 278 -2.99 0.02 15.20
C TYR A 278 -1.74 -0.52 15.90
N PHE A 279 -0.64 0.24 15.93
CA PHE A 279 0.63 -0.19 16.53
C PHE A 279 1.13 0.76 17.63
N GLY A 280 0.38 1.83 17.88
CA GLY A 280 0.77 2.96 18.72
C GLY A 280 0.08 3.07 20.08
N GLU A 281 -0.88 2.19 20.40
CA GLU A 281 -1.67 2.24 21.64
C GLU A 281 -0.81 1.95 22.88
N LYS A 282 0.03 0.91 22.80
CA LYS A 282 0.84 0.44 23.95
C LYS A 282 2.26 1.00 23.98
N LYS A 283 2.73 1.58 22.87
CA LYS A 283 4.07 2.15 22.72
C LYS A 283 3.99 3.35 21.79
N PHE A 284 4.40 4.52 22.29
CA PHE A 284 4.52 5.71 21.45
C PHE A 284 5.91 5.77 20.77
N PRO A 285 5.99 6.18 19.49
CA PRO A 285 4.86 6.40 18.58
C PRO A 285 4.24 5.09 18.08
N TRP A 286 5.01 4.00 18.04
CA TRP A 286 4.53 2.65 17.72
C TRP A 286 5.57 1.58 18.10
N ASP A 287 5.14 0.32 18.06
CA ASP A 287 6.05 -0.83 18.06
C ASP A 287 6.69 -1.06 16.67
N ARG A 288 7.52 -2.11 16.50
CA ARG A 288 8.28 -2.29 15.24
C ARG A 288 7.41 -2.49 14.01
N ARG A 289 6.17 -2.97 14.17
CA ARG A 289 5.23 -3.12 13.06
C ARG A 289 4.88 -1.76 12.47
N GLY A 290 4.69 -0.74 13.31
CA GLY A 290 4.40 0.62 12.84
C GLY A 290 5.53 1.22 12.00
N GLU A 291 6.78 1.00 12.39
CA GLU A 291 7.94 1.49 11.63
C GLU A 291 7.99 0.89 10.22
N VAL A 292 7.86 -0.43 10.12
CA VAL A 292 7.87 -1.16 8.84
C VAL A 292 6.66 -0.75 7.98
N TYR A 293 5.49 -0.59 8.61
CA TYR A 293 4.27 -0.20 7.92
C TYR A 293 4.34 1.23 7.36
N VAL A 294 4.94 2.20 8.07
CA VAL A 294 5.09 3.56 7.53
C VAL A 294 5.94 3.57 6.26
N ARG A 295 7.02 2.78 6.25
CA ARG A 295 7.95 2.68 5.12
C ARG A 295 7.38 1.96 3.91
N TYR A 296 6.74 0.81 4.14
CA TYR A 296 6.38 -0.11 3.05
C TYR A 296 4.87 -0.29 2.85
N GLY A 297 4.05 0.18 3.79
CA GLY A 297 2.60 0.07 3.74
C GLY A 297 2.11 -1.34 4.07
N GLU A 298 0.94 -1.68 3.55
CA GLU A 298 0.34 -3.00 3.65
C GLU A 298 1.25 -4.08 3.00
N PRO A 299 1.53 -5.19 3.69
CA PRO A 299 2.31 -6.29 3.10
C PRO A 299 1.49 -7.07 2.06
N ASP A 300 2.19 -7.72 1.12
CA ASP A 300 1.56 -8.59 0.12
C ASP A 300 1.01 -9.88 0.74
N TYR A 301 1.55 -10.27 1.90
CA TYR A 301 1.01 -11.35 2.73
C TYR A 301 1.27 -11.09 4.22
N ARG A 302 0.30 -11.46 5.03
CA ARG A 302 0.33 -11.36 6.49
C ARG A 302 -0.26 -12.63 7.09
N SER A 303 0.41 -13.16 8.11
CA SER A 303 -0.08 -14.26 8.95
C SER A 303 0.31 -13.97 10.40
N SER A 304 -0.48 -14.46 11.36
CA SER A 304 -0.20 -14.28 12.79
C SER A 304 -0.57 -15.53 13.58
N SER A 305 -0.06 -15.62 14.81
CA SER A 305 -0.41 -16.72 15.73
C SER A 305 -1.88 -16.76 16.13
N LYS A 306 -2.65 -15.68 15.89
CA LYS A 306 -4.10 -15.60 16.16
C LYS A 306 -4.96 -15.87 14.93
N ASP A 307 -4.41 -15.63 13.76
CA ASP A 307 -5.11 -15.70 12.48
C ASP A 307 -4.10 -16.17 11.42
N ILE A 308 -4.12 -17.48 11.18
CA ILE A 308 -3.18 -18.15 10.29
C ILE A 308 -3.71 -18.03 8.87
N ASN A 309 -2.97 -17.29 8.04
CA ASN A 309 -3.31 -17.15 6.64
C ASN A 309 -2.70 -18.30 5.82
N LEU A 310 -3.54 -19.22 5.35
CA LEU A 310 -3.10 -20.38 4.56
C LEU A 310 -3.01 -20.09 3.05
N GLU A 311 -3.47 -18.93 2.61
CA GLU A 311 -3.62 -18.60 1.18
C GLU A 311 -2.52 -17.64 0.70
N ALA A 312 -1.27 -18.12 0.67
CA ALA A 312 -0.15 -17.35 0.16
C ALA A 312 -0.19 -17.22 -1.38
N PRO A 313 -0.22 -15.99 -1.94
CA PRO A 313 -0.16 -15.78 -3.40
C PRO A 313 1.10 -16.40 -4.03
N PRO A 314 1.11 -16.76 -5.33
CA PRO A 314 2.29 -17.35 -5.98
C PRO A 314 3.56 -16.49 -5.88
N ALA A 315 3.44 -15.16 -5.95
CA ALA A 315 4.59 -14.27 -5.78
C ALA A 315 5.19 -14.34 -4.37
N VAL A 316 4.34 -14.43 -3.35
CA VAL A 316 4.73 -14.58 -1.94
C VAL A 316 5.38 -15.94 -1.72
N ARG A 317 4.79 -17.02 -2.24
CA ARG A 317 5.36 -18.38 -2.13
C ARG A 317 6.77 -18.46 -2.70
N ARG A 318 7.05 -17.82 -3.83
CA ARG A 318 8.42 -17.75 -4.39
C ARG A 318 9.42 -17.09 -3.45
N VAL A 319 9.03 -16.00 -2.78
CA VAL A 319 9.87 -15.34 -1.77
C VAL A 319 10.09 -16.25 -0.57
N GLN A 320 9.01 -16.88 -0.10
CA GLN A 320 9.03 -17.80 1.03
C GLN A 320 9.93 -19.02 0.78
N GLU A 321 9.76 -19.71 -0.35
CA GLU A 321 10.58 -20.85 -0.76
C GLU A 321 12.06 -20.48 -0.89
N ARG A 322 12.37 -19.30 -1.46
CA ARG A 322 13.75 -18.79 -1.54
C ARG A 322 14.35 -18.60 -0.16
N ILE A 323 13.66 -17.89 0.73
CA ILE A 323 14.13 -17.62 2.10
C ILE A 323 14.28 -18.94 2.89
N ALA A 324 13.34 -19.87 2.75
CA ALA A 324 13.40 -21.18 3.38
C ALA A 324 14.61 -21.99 2.90
N TYR A 325 14.89 -21.98 1.59
CA TYR A 325 16.07 -22.64 1.03
C TYR A 325 17.39 -21.96 1.46
N GLU A 326 17.40 -20.64 1.59
CA GLU A 326 18.54 -19.89 2.11
C GLU A 326 18.85 -20.24 3.57
N LEU A 327 17.80 -20.38 4.41
CA LEU A 327 17.90 -20.72 5.83
C LEU A 327 18.20 -22.20 6.08
N TYR A 328 17.58 -23.11 5.35
CA TYR A 328 17.51 -24.53 5.71
C TYR A 328 17.98 -25.50 4.62
N ARG A 329 18.32 -24.99 3.43
CA ARG A 329 18.78 -25.80 2.28
C ARG A 329 17.77 -26.88 1.91
N ASP A 330 18.24 -28.07 1.57
CA ASP A 330 17.42 -29.19 1.08
C ASP A 330 16.36 -29.65 2.09
N ARG A 331 16.50 -29.31 3.38
CA ARG A 331 15.49 -29.62 4.40
C ARG A 331 14.19 -28.85 4.19
N ALA A 332 14.22 -27.69 3.53
CA ALA A 332 13.02 -26.90 3.25
C ALA A 332 12.15 -27.48 2.12
N VAL A 333 12.67 -28.45 1.35
CA VAL A 333 11.99 -28.98 0.17
C VAL A 333 10.76 -29.78 0.58
N GLY A 334 9.60 -29.46 -0.01
CA GLY A 334 8.33 -30.13 0.29
C GLY A 334 7.66 -29.69 1.58
N VAL A 335 8.20 -28.66 2.26
CA VAL A 335 7.63 -28.12 3.50
C VAL A 335 6.66 -26.99 3.21
N THR A 336 5.46 -27.07 3.79
CA THR A 336 4.44 -26.02 3.68
C THR A 336 4.49 -25.11 4.90
N PHE A 337 4.93 -23.88 4.70
CA PHE A 337 4.98 -22.84 5.73
C PHE A 337 3.62 -22.16 5.89
N THR A 338 3.16 -21.99 7.13
CA THR A 338 1.87 -21.35 7.48
C THR A 338 2.06 -20.03 8.24
N GLY A 339 3.30 -19.69 8.57
CA GLY A 339 3.69 -18.48 9.28
C GLY A 339 5.16 -18.15 9.05
N PRO A 340 5.87 -17.63 10.08
CA PRO A 340 7.28 -17.27 10.02
C PRO A 340 8.17 -18.39 9.46
N ILE A 341 8.95 -18.07 8.42
CA ILE A 341 10.03 -18.94 7.96
C ILE A 341 11.27 -18.69 8.80
N PHE A 342 11.55 -17.44 9.15
CA PHE A 342 12.51 -17.15 10.20
C PHE A 342 12.01 -17.78 11.51
N PRO A 343 12.83 -18.60 12.18
CA PRO A 343 12.34 -19.42 13.27
C PRO A 343 12.03 -18.57 14.50
N VAL A 344 10.90 -18.86 15.14
CA VAL A 344 10.44 -18.21 16.37
C VAL A 344 10.53 -19.18 17.54
N GLN A 345 10.59 -18.65 18.76
CA GLN A 345 10.63 -19.46 19.97
C GLN A 345 9.26 -20.10 20.23
N ILE A 346 9.26 -21.40 20.56
CA ILE A 346 8.02 -22.19 20.71
C ILE A 346 7.51 -22.28 22.17
N ASP A 347 8.39 -22.21 23.18
CA ASP A 347 8.00 -22.21 24.61
C ASP A 347 9.01 -21.43 25.49
N ARG A 348 8.51 -20.84 26.59
CA ARG A 348 9.24 -20.13 27.66
C ARG A 348 9.38 -20.94 28.97
N SER A 349 8.56 -21.97 29.19
CA SER A 349 8.46 -22.71 30.46
C SER A 349 9.81 -23.14 31.04
N VAL A 350 10.68 -23.67 30.18
CA VAL A 350 12.01 -24.18 30.55
C VAL A 350 12.94 -23.08 31.07
N GLU A 351 12.75 -21.81 30.71
CA GLU A 351 13.67 -20.72 31.09
C GLU A 351 13.43 -20.23 32.53
N MET A 352 12.19 -20.22 33.00
CA MET A 352 11.89 -19.96 34.41
C MET A 352 12.25 -21.15 35.29
N GLU A 353 12.01 -22.38 34.83
CA GLU A 353 12.37 -23.59 35.59
C GLU A 353 13.88 -23.82 35.64
N VAL A 354 14.64 -23.51 34.58
CA VAL A 354 16.12 -23.56 34.60
C VAL A 354 16.70 -22.44 35.45
N ARG A 355 16.16 -21.22 35.41
CA ARG A 355 16.58 -20.15 36.35
C ARG A 355 16.28 -20.51 37.80
N GLN A 356 15.11 -21.11 38.07
CA GLN A 356 14.76 -21.59 39.42
C GLN A 356 15.62 -22.78 39.86
N ALA A 357 16.00 -23.67 38.93
CA ALA A 357 16.93 -24.76 39.19
C ALA A 357 18.38 -24.28 39.41
N GLU A 358 18.80 -23.21 38.73
CA GLU A 358 20.11 -22.56 38.91
C GLU A 358 20.18 -21.70 40.19
N GLU A 359 19.05 -21.14 40.64
CA GLU A 359 18.95 -20.32 41.86
C GLU A 359 18.65 -21.13 43.15
N GLY A 360 18.20 -22.38 43.02
CA GLY A 360 18.28 -23.38 44.08
C GLY A 360 16.97 -23.97 44.58
N THR A 361 17.00 -25.30 44.76
CA THR A 361 16.13 -26.17 45.60
C THR A 361 14.80 -26.71 45.07
N GLU A 362 14.69 -27.07 43.79
CA GLU A 362 13.72 -28.10 43.38
C GLU A 362 14.16 -28.83 42.09
N SER A 363 14.08 -30.16 42.09
CA SER A 363 14.26 -30.96 40.87
C SER A 363 13.03 -30.78 39.97
N PRO A 364 13.20 -30.63 38.65
CA PRO A 364 12.07 -30.45 37.74
C PRO A 364 11.12 -31.65 37.77
N ASP A 365 9.82 -31.36 37.67
CA ASP A 365 8.72 -32.34 37.75
C ASP A 365 8.82 -33.41 36.63
N PRO A 366 8.79 -34.72 36.94
CA PRO A 366 8.94 -35.78 35.94
C PRO A 366 7.88 -35.78 34.83
N GLU A 367 6.68 -35.20 35.07
CA GLU A 367 5.64 -35.06 34.04
C GLU A 367 5.96 -33.99 32.97
N VAL A 368 6.79 -32.99 33.30
CA VAL A 368 7.27 -31.98 32.34
C VAL A 368 8.36 -32.57 31.42
N LEU A 369 9.15 -33.51 31.95
CA LEU A 369 10.15 -34.26 31.17
C LEU A 369 9.50 -35.28 30.22
N THR A 370 8.34 -35.85 30.55
CA THR A 370 7.62 -36.81 29.69
C THR A 370 6.74 -36.14 28.62
N ALA A 371 6.26 -34.91 28.83
CA ALA A 371 5.62 -34.11 27.76
C ALA A 371 6.59 -33.78 26.60
N THR A 372 7.90 -33.84 26.86
CA THR A 372 8.95 -33.67 25.83
C THR A 372 9.16 -34.94 24.98
N GLN A 373 8.53 -36.07 25.33
CA GLN A 373 8.72 -37.38 24.67
C GLN A 373 7.50 -37.91 23.92
N MET A 374 6.30 -37.33 24.07
CA MET A 374 5.11 -37.77 23.33
C MET A 374 4.59 -36.68 22.39
N GLY A 375 5.17 -36.62 21.19
CA GLY A 375 4.62 -35.86 20.05
C GLY A 375 5.69 -35.21 19.17
N ILE A 376 6.13 -35.94 18.12
CA ILE A 376 6.97 -35.46 17.02
C ILE A 376 8.46 -35.23 17.38
N ALA A 377 9.10 -36.26 17.95
CA ALA A 377 10.54 -36.42 17.89
C ALA A 377 10.87 -37.47 16.83
N GLY A 378 11.11 -37.03 15.60
CA GLY A 378 11.60 -37.87 14.52
C GLY A 378 11.69 -37.09 13.21
N GLN A 379 12.86 -36.50 12.94
CA GLN A 379 13.27 -35.90 11.66
C GLN A 379 12.52 -34.63 11.21
N ASP A 380 12.99 -33.47 11.66
CA ASP A 380 13.15 -32.27 10.82
C ASP A 380 13.46 -31.09 11.73
N THR A 381 14.67 -30.55 11.65
CA THR A 381 14.97 -29.31 12.36
C THR A 381 15.41 -28.29 11.33
N LEU A 382 14.41 -27.66 10.74
CA LEU A 382 14.52 -26.35 10.13
C LEU A 382 14.82 -25.29 11.21
N GLY A 383 15.73 -25.54 12.16
CA GLY A 383 15.88 -24.70 13.35
C GLY A 383 16.72 -25.32 14.47
N LEU A 384 16.70 -24.67 15.63
CA LEU A 384 17.35 -25.11 16.87
C LEU A 384 16.29 -25.75 17.78
N SER A 385 16.68 -26.51 18.81
CA SER A 385 15.76 -27.23 19.71
C SER A 385 14.60 -26.38 20.23
N ARG A 386 14.85 -25.08 20.48
CA ARG A 386 13.87 -24.11 21.01
C ARG A 386 13.26 -23.16 19.97
N TRP A 387 13.75 -23.20 18.72
CA TRP A 387 13.46 -22.21 17.69
C TRP A 387 13.03 -22.93 16.41
N ARG A 388 11.80 -22.68 15.94
CA ARG A 388 11.26 -23.35 14.76
C ARG A 388 10.49 -22.40 13.85
N PRO A 389 10.52 -22.60 12.53
CA PRO A 389 9.58 -21.98 11.62
C PRO A 389 8.18 -22.53 11.86
N MET A 390 7.18 -21.79 11.39
CA MET A 390 5.78 -22.19 11.47
C MET A 390 5.37 -22.92 10.20
N VAL A 391 5.05 -24.20 10.37
CA VAL A 391 4.67 -25.13 9.28
C VAL A 391 3.29 -25.72 9.54
N MET A 392 2.69 -26.25 8.48
CA MET A 392 1.37 -26.86 8.55
C MET A 392 1.31 -27.99 9.60
N GLY A 393 0.27 -27.97 10.44
CA GLY A 393 0.07 -28.96 11.50
C GLY A 393 0.80 -28.69 12.82
N MET A 394 1.58 -27.61 12.92
CA MET A 394 2.23 -27.19 14.17
C MET A 394 1.31 -26.29 15.01
N ASP A 395 1.38 -26.41 16.34
CA ASP A 395 0.80 -25.43 17.26
C ASP A 395 1.50 -24.07 17.04
N PRO A 396 0.76 -22.96 16.85
CA PRO A 396 1.35 -21.62 16.72
C PRO A 396 2.30 -21.22 17.86
N GLY A 397 2.27 -21.92 18.98
CA GLY A 397 3.17 -21.69 20.10
C GLY A 397 2.65 -20.61 21.06
N ARG A 398 3.26 -20.55 22.24
CA ARG A 398 2.80 -19.66 23.33
C ARG A 398 3.20 -18.19 23.15
N ILE A 399 4.22 -17.92 22.32
CA ILE A 399 4.71 -16.58 22.06
C ILE A 399 3.97 -16.02 20.84
N PRO A 400 3.21 -14.93 20.97
CA PRO A 400 2.53 -14.32 19.84
C PRO A 400 3.55 -13.85 18.80
N TRP A 401 3.28 -14.19 17.55
CA TRP A 401 4.08 -13.79 16.41
C TRP A 401 3.20 -13.26 15.28
N GLU A 402 3.83 -12.46 14.43
CA GLU A 402 3.23 -11.90 13.23
C GLU A 402 4.30 -11.84 12.14
N VAL A 403 3.97 -12.28 10.93
CA VAL A 403 4.89 -12.29 9.79
C VAL A 403 4.31 -11.51 8.63
N TRP A 404 5.12 -10.62 8.07
CA TRP A 404 4.81 -9.81 6.88
C TRP A 404 5.76 -10.17 5.75
N VAL A 405 5.22 -10.38 4.56
CA VAL A 405 6.01 -10.60 3.34
C VAL A 405 5.74 -9.47 2.36
N TYR A 406 6.83 -8.86 1.87
CA TYR A 406 6.79 -7.87 0.81
C TYR A 406 7.57 -8.39 -0.39
N THR A 407 6.90 -8.51 -1.53
CA THR A 407 7.47 -9.04 -2.78
C THR A 407 8.15 -7.96 -3.62
N GLY A 408 7.76 -6.69 -3.45
CA GLY A 408 8.29 -5.55 -4.21
C GLY A 408 9.48 -4.81 -3.57
N ILE A 409 10.06 -5.35 -2.49
CA ILE A 409 11.19 -4.74 -1.75
C ILE A 409 12.41 -5.64 -1.91
N GLU A 410 13.50 -5.10 -2.44
CA GLU A 410 14.68 -5.89 -2.86
C GLU A 410 14.22 -7.09 -3.73
N ASP A 411 14.72 -8.30 -3.47
CA ASP A 411 14.28 -9.56 -4.11
C ASP A 411 13.16 -10.28 -3.31
N GLY A 412 12.38 -9.50 -2.56
CA GLY A 412 11.37 -9.95 -1.62
C GLY A 412 11.92 -10.15 -0.21
N ILE A 413 11.22 -9.65 0.79
CA ILE A 413 11.62 -9.75 2.21
C ILE A 413 10.52 -10.36 3.06
N GLU A 414 10.93 -11.08 4.10
CA GLU A 414 10.10 -11.50 5.22
C GLU A 414 10.51 -10.69 6.46
N VAL A 415 9.52 -10.16 7.19
CA VAL A 415 9.73 -9.49 8.47
C VAL A 415 8.88 -10.18 9.52
N VAL A 416 9.55 -10.75 10.52
CA VAL A 416 8.91 -11.47 11.62
C VAL A 416 8.97 -10.64 12.88
N PHE A 417 7.82 -10.52 13.54
CA PHE A 417 7.65 -9.83 14.80
C PHE A 417 7.19 -10.80 15.87
N THR A 418 7.64 -10.58 17.11
CA THR A 418 7.21 -11.37 18.27
C THR A 418 6.92 -10.46 19.47
N ASP A 419 5.90 -10.79 20.24
CA ASP A 419 5.66 -10.22 21.56
C ASP A 419 6.19 -11.17 22.62
N GLN A 420 7.52 -11.13 22.78
CA GLN A 420 8.22 -11.99 23.72
C GLN A 420 7.59 -11.87 25.11
N ASN A 421 7.32 -10.65 25.57
CA ASN A 421 6.92 -10.39 26.95
C ASN A 421 5.41 -10.48 27.21
N LEU A 422 4.61 -10.93 26.23
CA LEU A 422 3.14 -10.99 26.32
C LEU A 422 2.52 -9.63 26.72
N SER A 423 3.21 -8.55 26.36
CA SER A 423 2.85 -7.17 26.70
C SER A 423 1.85 -6.57 25.70
N GLY A 424 1.75 -7.18 24.51
CA GLY A 424 1.13 -6.68 23.30
C GLY A 424 2.00 -5.72 22.49
N VAL A 425 3.26 -5.49 22.88
CA VAL A 425 4.24 -4.68 22.13
C VAL A 425 5.14 -5.64 21.35
N PHE A 426 5.08 -5.56 20.03
CA PHE A 426 5.85 -6.43 19.15
C PHE A 426 7.21 -5.81 18.79
N ASP A 427 8.27 -6.61 18.91
CA ASP A 427 9.60 -6.28 18.40
C ASP A 427 9.99 -7.27 17.29
N TYR A 428 11.10 -7.03 16.61
CA TYR A 428 11.66 -8.00 15.67
C TYR A 428 11.91 -9.33 16.37
N ALA A 429 11.63 -10.44 15.69
CA ALA A 429 11.93 -11.76 16.22
C ALA A 429 13.43 -11.84 16.57
N PRO A 430 13.79 -12.25 17.78
CA PRO A 430 15.19 -12.33 18.19
C PRO A 430 15.91 -13.42 17.40
N THR A 431 17.22 -13.25 17.22
CA THR A 431 18.03 -14.25 16.53
C THR A 431 18.13 -15.52 17.37
N PRO A 432 17.91 -16.71 16.76
CA PRO A 432 18.00 -17.99 17.46
C PRO A 432 19.32 -18.17 18.20
N THR A 433 19.21 -18.52 19.47
CA THR A 433 20.37 -18.82 20.32
C THR A 433 20.41 -20.32 20.62
N PRO A 434 21.56 -21.00 20.41
CA PRO A 434 21.67 -22.44 20.61
C PRO A 434 21.68 -22.81 22.09
N GLY A 435 20.97 -23.89 22.42
CA GLY A 435 20.99 -24.51 23.75
C GLY A 435 21.92 -25.72 23.81
N ALA A 436 22.06 -26.32 25.00
CA ALA A 436 22.93 -27.48 25.24
C ALA A 436 22.61 -28.72 24.37
N GLU A 437 21.36 -28.86 23.91
CA GLU A 437 20.99 -29.91 22.95
C GLU A 437 21.49 -29.65 21.53
N ASP A 438 21.51 -28.39 21.11
CA ASP A 438 21.92 -28.00 19.76
C ASP A 438 23.40 -28.29 19.54
N PHE A 439 24.24 -27.99 20.54
CA PHE A 439 25.67 -28.34 20.54
C PHE A 439 25.91 -29.85 20.48
N ARG A 440 25.02 -30.66 21.06
CA ARG A 440 25.12 -32.13 20.99
C ARG A 440 24.72 -32.70 19.63
N ARG A 441 23.81 -32.01 18.92
CA ARG A 441 23.27 -32.41 17.61
C ARG A 441 24.15 -31.96 16.44
N LEU A 442 24.66 -30.73 16.47
CA LEU A 442 25.46 -30.12 15.40
C LEU A 442 26.95 -30.43 15.61
N ARG A 443 27.40 -31.60 15.12
CA ARG A 443 28.76 -32.12 15.37
C ARG A 443 29.77 -31.84 14.25
N GLY A 444 29.35 -31.32 13.10
CA GLY A 444 30.26 -31.03 11.99
C GLY A 444 31.09 -29.75 12.20
N PRO A 445 32.37 -29.72 11.77
CA PRO A 445 33.22 -28.54 11.92
C PRO A 445 32.62 -27.35 11.16
N GLY A 446 32.28 -26.28 11.89
CA GLY A 446 31.75 -25.03 11.32
C GLY A 446 30.25 -25.02 11.01
N GLU A 447 29.51 -26.12 11.20
CA GLU A 447 28.07 -26.19 10.90
C GLU A 447 27.26 -25.18 11.73
N LEU A 448 27.49 -25.14 13.04
CA LEU A 448 26.81 -24.19 13.93
C LEU A 448 27.15 -22.74 13.57
N SER A 449 28.43 -22.45 13.29
CA SER A 449 28.86 -21.10 12.91
C SER A 449 28.19 -20.64 11.62
N ASN A 450 28.12 -21.51 10.61
CA ASN A 450 27.47 -21.22 9.34
C ASN A 450 25.96 -21.02 9.52
N LEU A 451 25.31 -21.86 10.33
CA LEU A 451 23.89 -21.73 10.64
C LEU A 451 23.58 -20.40 11.35
N LEU A 452 24.36 -20.03 12.36
CA LEU A 452 24.21 -18.76 13.08
C LEU A 452 24.48 -17.55 12.18
N ALA A 453 25.48 -17.62 11.30
CA ALA A 453 25.75 -16.57 10.33
C ALA A 453 24.57 -16.39 9.35
N THR A 454 23.95 -17.50 8.91
CA THR A 454 22.74 -17.47 8.08
C THR A 454 21.58 -16.86 8.84
N PHE A 455 21.28 -17.31 10.07
CA PHE A 455 20.21 -16.69 10.87
C PHE A 455 20.46 -15.21 11.13
N ASN A 456 21.70 -14.79 11.40
CA ASN A 456 21.99 -13.38 11.61
C ASN A 456 21.74 -12.54 10.35
N ARG A 457 22.07 -13.05 9.15
CA ARG A 457 21.81 -12.38 7.87
C ARG A 457 20.31 -12.23 7.58
N HIS A 458 19.51 -13.19 8.03
CA HIS A 458 18.06 -13.22 7.86
C HIS A 458 17.29 -12.69 9.06
N ALA A 459 17.98 -12.21 10.10
CA ALA A 459 17.33 -11.67 11.28
C ALA A 459 16.44 -10.47 10.85
N PRO A 460 15.17 -10.40 11.29
CA PRO A 460 14.22 -9.41 10.76
C PRO A 460 14.72 -7.96 10.84
N GLY A 461 15.38 -7.59 11.93
CA GLY A 461 15.98 -6.25 12.09
C GLY A 461 17.09 -5.95 11.08
N VAL A 462 17.93 -6.95 10.75
CA VAL A 462 19.01 -6.83 9.76
C VAL A 462 18.44 -6.72 8.35
N VAL A 463 17.42 -7.54 8.04
CA VAL A 463 16.71 -7.50 6.75
C VAL A 463 16.07 -6.13 6.54
N VAL A 464 15.35 -5.60 7.53
CA VAL A 464 14.75 -4.27 7.45
C VAL A 464 15.81 -3.19 7.34
N GLN A 465 16.89 -3.23 8.14
CA GLN A 465 17.95 -2.22 8.05
C GLN A 465 18.61 -2.18 6.66
N ARG A 466 18.87 -3.36 6.07
CA ARG A 466 19.37 -3.47 4.70
C ARG A 466 18.39 -2.89 3.70
N ALA A 467 17.11 -3.28 3.80
CA ALA A 467 16.05 -2.76 2.94
C ALA A 467 15.92 -1.23 3.04
N VAL A 468 16.03 -0.64 4.23
CA VAL A 468 15.99 0.82 4.42
C VAL A 468 17.18 1.52 3.75
N SER A 469 18.36 0.88 3.72
CA SER A 469 19.55 1.46 3.10
C SER A 469 19.49 1.51 1.58
N THR A 470 18.79 0.56 0.95
CA THR A 470 18.66 0.42 -0.51
C THR A 470 17.36 1.02 -1.03
N THR A 471 16.27 0.80 -0.28
CA THR A 471 14.89 1.19 -0.56
C THR A 471 14.27 1.80 0.71
N PRO A 472 14.57 3.09 1.02
CA PRO A 472 14.12 3.75 2.25
C PRO A 472 12.60 3.68 2.48
N GLU A 473 11.85 3.66 1.37
CA GLU A 473 10.40 3.51 1.33
C GLU A 473 9.97 2.87 0.01
N HIS A 474 8.75 2.32 -0.02
CA HIS A 474 8.12 1.85 -1.24
C HIS A 474 6.64 2.22 -1.28
N TYR A 475 6.20 2.68 -2.44
CA TYR A 475 4.81 3.03 -2.70
C TYR A 475 4.28 2.35 -3.96
N ASN A 476 3.44 1.33 -3.75
CA ASN A 476 2.72 0.66 -4.82
C ASN A 476 1.40 1.37 -5.13
N VAL A 477 1.35 2.05 -6.28
CA VAL A 477 0.17 2.82 -6.73
C VAL A 477 -1.03 1.90 -7.08
N ALA A 478 -0.78 0.65 -7.49
CA ALA A 478 -1.81 -0.27 -7.94
C ALA A 478 -2.56 -0.99 -6.79
N ARG A 479 -2.11 -0.87 -5.53
CA ARG A 479 -2.74 -1.45 -4.32
C ARG A 479 -3.33 -2.86 -4.51
N GLY A 480 -2.54 -3.79 -5.04
CA GLY A 480 -2.93 -5.20 -5.20
C GLY A 480 -3.82 -5.52 -6.41
N ALA A 481 -4.26 -4.53 -7.18
CA ALA A 481 -4.93 -4.78 -8.45
C ALA A 481 -3.91 -5.07 -9.55
N GLU A 482 -4.22 -5.99 -10.47
CA GLU A 482 -3.34 -6.27 -11.61
C GLU A 482 -3.13 -5.00 -12.45
N PRO A 483 -1.88 -4.54 -12.64
CA PRO A 483 -1.59 -3.35 -13.43
C PRO A 483 -2.02 -3.51 -14.89
N ILE A 484 -2.42 -2.40 -15.52
CA ILE A 484 -2.70 -2.37 -16.96
C ILE A 484 -1.36 -2.28 -17.69
N GLN A 485 -0.92 -3.36 -18.34
CA GLN A 485 0.32 -3.35 -19.11
C GLN A 485 0.07 -2.66 -20.46
N PHE A 486 0.79 -1.58 -20.73
CA PHE A 486 0.69 -0.84 -21.99
C PHE A 486 2.08 -0.51 -22.51
N SER A 487 2.18 -0.23 -23.81
CA SER A 487 3.43 0.26 -24.40
C SER A 487 3.35 1.76 -24.61
N TYR A 488 4.48 2.45 -24.51
CA TYR A 488 4.56 3.87 -24.85
C TYR A 488 5.88 4.18 -25.54
N ASP A 489 5.87 5.25 -26.34
CA ASP A 489 7.05 5.77 -27.01
C ASP A 489 7.03 7.30 -27.02
N VAL A 490 8.18 7.91 -27.26
CA VAL A 490 8.38 9.36 -27.22
C VAL A 490 9.17 9.79 -28.45
N ALA A 491 8.76 10.92 -29.04
CA ALA A 491 9.50 11.55 -30.12
C ALA A 491 9.46 13.08 -29.97
N ASP A 492 10.61 13.71 -30.11
CA ASP A 492 10.74 15.17 -30.14
C ASP A 492 10.66 15.73 -31.56
N PHE A 493 9.90 16.82 -31.70
CA PHE A 493 9.80 17.65 -32.90
C PHE A 493 10.02 19.12 -32.56
N ARG A 494 10.40 19.95 -33.54
CA ARG A 494 10.57 21.39 -33.32
C ARG A 494 9.23 22.03 -32.92
N GLY A 495 9.21 22.68 -31.76
CA GLY A 495 8.06 23.46 -31.29
C GLY A 495 8.18 24.95 -31.63
N PRO A 496 7.14 25.76 -31.32
CA PRO A 496 7.17 27.21 -31.48
C PRO A 496 8.10 27.87 -30.45
N GLU A 497 8.57 29.08 -30.72
CA GLU A 497 9.26 29.96 -29.74
C GLU A 497 10.45 29.31 -29.02
N GLY A 498 11.20 28.44 -29.71
CA GLY A 498 12.36 27.75 -29.13
C GLY A 498 12.01 26.62 -28.16
N THR A 499 10.72 26.25 -28.05
CA THR A 499 10.28 25.03 -27.37
C THR A 499 10.43 23.81 -28.27
N THR A 500 10.32 22.64 -27.65
CA THR A 500 10.26 21.35 -28.32
C THR A 500 8.89 20.76 -28.08
N ARG A 501 8.27 20.24 -29.16
CA ARG A 501 7.05 19.44 -29.08
C ARG A 501 7.46 18.00 -28.82
N THR A 502 7.41 17.61 -27.56
CA THR A 502 7.63 16.23 -27.12
C THR A 502 6.31 15.50 -27.17
N GLU A 503 6.20 14.53 -28.08
CA GLU A 503 5.00 13.72 -28.23
C GLU A 503 5.16 12.39 -27.52
N VAL A 504 4.15 12.00 -26.73
CA VAL A 504 4.11 10.73 -26.01
C VAL A 504 2.96 9.90 -26.57
N TYR A 505 3.29 8.76 -27.16
CA TYR A 505 2.31 7.83 -27.72
C TYR A 505 2.08 6.68 -26.75
N ALA A 506 0.83 6.27 -26.54
CA ALA A 506 0.47 5.13 -25.70
C ALA A 506 -0.39 4.13 -26.46
N ALA A 507 -0.13 2.84 -26.25
CA ALA A 507 -0.81 1.71 -26.85
C ALA A 507 -1.39 0.82 -25.73
N ILE A 508 -2.70 0.90 -25.52
CA ILE A 508 -3.39 0.25 -24.40
C ILE A 508 -4.19 -0.94 -24.94
N PRO A 509 -3.81 -2.19 -24.62
CA PRO A 509 -4.54 -3.37 -25.09
C PRO A 509 -5.96 -3.43 -24.49
N LEU A 510 -6.99 -3.41 -25.33
CA LEU A 510 -8.38 -3.39 -24.88
C LEU A 510 -8.76 -4.68 -24.13
N GLY A 511 -8.15 -5.82 -24.48
CA GLY A 511 -8.39 -7.10 -23.80
C GLY A 511 -7.97 -7.15 -22.33
N GLN A 512 -7.24 -6.15 -21.83
CA GLN A 512 -6.92 -6.03 -20.39
C GLN A 512 -7.97 -5.24 -19.60
N LEU A 513 -8.88 -4.56 -20.28
CA LEU A 513 -9.89 -3.70 -19.68
C LEU A 513 -11.18 -4.49 -19.49
N SER A 514 -11.89 -4.21 -18.41
CA SER A 514 -13.18 -4.84 -18.10
C SER A 514 -14.16 -3.83 -17.55
N PRO A 515 -15.47 -3.94 -17.85
CA PRO A 515 -16.47 -3.08 -17.22
C PRO A 515 -16.43 -3.26 -15.69
N ALA A 516 -16.63 -2.19 -14.93
CA ALA A 516 -16.64 -2.27 -13.47
C ALA A 516 -17.99 -2.79 -12.95
N SER A 517 -19.05 -2.61 -13.73
CA SER A 517 -20.38 -3.15 -13.45
C SER A 517 -21.06 -3.64 -14.72
N THR A 518 -22.07 -4.51 -14.57
CA THR A 518 -22.91 -4.95 -15.69
C THR A 518 -23.74 -3.83 -16.32
N ARG A 519 -23.81 -2.65 -15.68
CA ARG A 519 -24.50 -1.45 -16.18
C ARG A 519 -23.58 -0.55 -17.01
N ASP A 520 -22.27 -0.79 -16.99
CA ASP A 520 -21.31 0.04 -17.70
C ASP A 520 -21.38 -0.28 -19.21
N THR A 521 -21.80 0.69 -20.02
CA THR A 521 -21.92 0.54 -21.48
C THR A 521 -20.67 0.96 -22.25
N ALA A 522 -19.69 1.54 -21.56
CA ALA A 522 -18.43 1.98 -22.13
C ALA A 522 -17.26 1.84 -21.17
N LEU A 523 -16.08 1.56 -21.71
CA LEU A 523 -14.82 1.55 -20.98
C LEU A 523 -14.21 2.95 -21.02
N VAL A 524 -13.96 3.52 -19.85
CA VAL A 524 -13.34 4.85 -19.71
C VAL A 524 -11.92 4.71 -19.20
N VAL A 525 -10.96 5.15 -20.01
CA VAL A 525 -9.53 5.12 -19.71
C VAL A 525 -8.99 6.53 -19.72
N GLU A 526 -8.23 6.88 -18.69
CA GLU A 526 -7.52 8.15 -18.60
C GLU A 526 -6.03 7.91 -18.79
N ARG A 527 -5.43 8.65 -19.72
CA ARG A 527 -3.98 8.71 -19.91
C ARG A 527 -3.47 10.07 -19.44
N ILE A 528 -2.37 10.03 -18.70
CA ILE A 528 -1.65 11.21 -18.24
C ILE A 528 -0.18 11.05 -18.61
N ALA A 529 0.42 12.11 -19.13
CA ALA A 529 1.83 12.21 -19.50
C ALA A 529 2.36 13.47 -18.83
N ALA A 530 3.41 13.33 -18.05
CA ALA A 530 3.99 14.41 -17.27
C ALA A 530 5.52 14.45 -17.44
N LEU A 531 6.05 15.65 -17.62
CA LEU A 531 7.48 15.94 -17.69
C LEU A 531 7.84 16.87 -16.54
N ALA A 532 8.55 16.35 -15.54
CA ALA A 532 9.15 17.16 -14.49
C ALA A 532 10.57 17.52 -14.89
N ASP A 533 10.95 18.79 -14.75
CA ASP A 533 12.34 19.21 -14.98
C ASP A 533 13.29 18.53 -13.97
N SER A 534 14.60 18.56 -14.26
CA SER A 534 15.62 17.95 -13.39
C SER A 534 15.62 18.45 -11.94
N ALA A 535 15.13 19.67 -11.69
CA ALA A 535 15.03 20.25 -10.36
C ALA A 535 13.72 19.88 -9.64
N PHE A 536 12.74 19.30 -10.35
CA PHE A 536 11.36 19.11 -9.92
C PHE A 536 10.67 20.42 -9.51
N ASP A 537 11.02 21.54 -10.16
CA ASP A 537 10.41 22.85 -9.92
C ASP A 537 9.21 23.10 -10.83
N ARG A 538 9.26 22.58 -12.07
CA ARG A 538 8.16 22.68 -13.04
C ARG A 538 7.76 21.31 -13.56
N VAL A 539 6.44 21.13 -13.73
CA VAL A 539 5.85 19.94 -14.34
C VAL A 539 4.93 20.35 -15.48
N TYR A 540 5.24 19.88 -16.67
CA TYR A 540 4.37 19.97 -17.84
C TYR A 540 3.51 18.71 -17.90
N ARG A 541 2.21 18.85 -18.16
CA ARG A 541 1.29 17.71 -18.13
C ARG A 541 0.23 17.80 -19.22
N SER A 542 -0.09 16.65 -19.78
CA SER A 542 -1.24 16.45 -20.65
C SER A 542 -2.07 15.30 -20.11
N ARG A 543 -3.39 15.51 -20.04
CA ARG A 543 -4.39 14.53 -19.62
C ARG A 543 -5.41 14.37 -20.74
N ASP A 544 -5.71 13.13 -21.10
CA ASP A 544 -6.78 12.81 -22.02
C ASP A 544 -7.63 11.67 -21.47
N GLN A 545 -8.91 11.65 -21.85
CA GLN A 545 -9.85 10.60 -21.48
C GLN A 545 -10.42 9.97 -22.75
N MET A 546 -10.15 8.68 -22.90
CA MET A 546 -10.63 7.89 -24.01
C MET A 546 -11.83 7.05 -23.57
N VAL A 547 -12.89 7.07 -24.37
CA VAL A 547 -14.11 6.29 -24.16
C VAL A 547 -14.22 5.27 -25.28
N TYR A 548 -14.33 3.99 -24.91
CA TYR A 548 -14.54 2.90 -25.85
C TYR A 548 -15.92 2.27 -25.60
N ALA A 549 -16.79 2.34 -26.59
CA ALA A 549 -18.11 1.71 -26.57
C ALA A 549 -18.17 0.68 -27.69
N GLY A 550 -18.24 -0.62 -27.34
CA GLY A 550 -18.30 -1.73 -28.29
C GLY A 550 -17.64 -3.01 -27.77
N GLU A 551 -17.80 -4.11 -28.49
CA GLU A 551 -17.02 -5.33 -28.28
C GLU A 551 -15.62 -5.13 -28.85
N ALA A 552 -14.58 -5.47 -28.08
CA ALA A 552 -13.20 -5.38 -28.55
C ALA A 552 -12.83 -6.66 -29.32
N GLU A 553 -12.34 -6.49 -30.55
CA GLU A 553 -11.73 -7.61 -31.28
C GLU A 553 -10.50 -8.14 -30.53
N ALA A 554 -10.20 -9.42 -30.72
CA ALA A 554 -9.03 -10.04 -30.12
C ALA A 554 -7.75 -9.31 -30.58
N GLY A 555 -7.00 -8.74 -29.62
CA GLY A 555 -5.78 -7.98 -29.91
C GLY A 555 -5.99 -6.50 -30.25
N ALA A 556 -7.21 -5.98 -30.15
CA ALA A 556 -7.47 -4.55 -30.34
C ALA A 556 -6.70 -3.69 -29.32
N VAL A 557 -6.17 -2.55 -29.81
CA VAL A 557 -5.34 -1.63 -29.02
C VAL A 557 -5.91 -0.23 -29.16
N LEU A 558 -6.14 0.43 -28.03
CA LEU A 558 -6.50 1.83 -27.95
C LEU A 558 -5.22 2.68 -28.00
N MET A 559 -5.05 3.42 -29.09
CA MET A 559 -3.89 4.29 -29.31
C MET A 559 -4.19 5.73 -28.89
N ASP A 560 -3.27 6.37 -28.18
CA ASP A 560 -3.37 7.76 -27.76
C ASP A 560 -2.07 8.55 -27.96
N GLN A 561 -2.17 9.88 -28.07
CA GLN A 561 -1.05 10.81 -28.23
C GLN A 561 -1.22 11.98 -27.26
N ALA A 562 -0.14 12.34 -26.59
CA ALA A 562 -0.06 13.54 -25.77
C ALA A 562 1.05 14.45 -26.27
N ASP A 563 0.71 15.71 -26.52
CA ASP A 563 1.67 16.72 -26.96
C ASP A 563 2.05 17.62 -25.79
N LEU A 564 3.35 17.71 -25.51
CA LEU A 564 3.91 18.56 -24.47
C LEU A 564 4.87 19.55 -25.12
N LEU A 565 4.54 20.85 -25.05
CA LEU A 565 5.44 21.93 -25.45
C LEU A 565 6.32 22.31 -24.26
N VAL A 566 7.60 21.98 -24.34
CA VAL A 566 8.54 22.16 -23.23
C VAL A 566 9.87 22.76 -23.70
N PRO A 567 10.56 23.54 -22.86
CA PRO A 567 11.94 23.96 -23.16
C PRO A 567 12.87 22.75 -23.28
N PRO A 568 13.91 22.80 -24.14
CA PRO A 568 14.93 21.76 -24.20
C PRO A 568 15.62 21.55 -22.86
N GLY A 569 15.96 20.30 -22.53
CA GLY A 569 16.57 20.01 -21.22
C GLY A 569 16.46 18.55 -20.79
N GLN A 570 16.82 18.30 -19.53
CA GLN A 570 16.69 16.98 -18.90
C GLN A 570 15.39 16.93 -18.09
N TYR A 571 14.60 15.88 -18.31
CA TYR A 571 13.31 15.68 -17.68
C TYR A 571 13.17 14.27 -17.13
N THR A 572 12.29 14.12 -16.14
CA THR A 572 11.71 12.83 -15.79
C THR A 572 10.33 12.73 -16.42
N LEU A 573 10.15 11.77 -17.32
CA LEU A 573 8.85 11.43 -17.89
C LEU A 573 8.12 10.45 -16.98
N ALA A 574 6.84 10.70 -16.75
CA ALA A 574 5.88 9.74 -16.23
C ALA A 574 4.72 9.57 -17.22
N VAL A 575 4.42 8.33 -17.61
CA VAL A 575 3.24 7.98 -18.40
C VAL A 575 2.35 7.08 -17.56
N GLN A 576 1.14 7.56 -17.29
CA GLN A 576 0.14 6.87 -16.50
C GLN A 576 -1.03 6.49 -17.41
N VAL A 577 -1.54 5.26 -17.22
CA VAL A 577 -2.84 4.82 -17.72
C VAL A 577 -3.66 4.32 -16.54
N GLN A 578 -4.90 4.80 -16.42
CA GLN A 578 -5.84 4.35 -15.39
C GLN A 578 -7.23 4.12 -15.99
N GLN A 579 -7.84 2.98 -15.66
CA GLN A 579 -9.24 2.74 -15.95
C GLN A 579 -10.11 3.34 -14.84
N LYS A 580 -11.06 4.22 -15.19
CA LYS A 580 -11.84 4.98 -14.19
C LYS A 580 -12.79 4.12 -13.34
N GLY A 581 -13.38 3.08 -13.94
CA GLY A 581 -14.34 2.20 -13.26
C GLY A 581 -13.65 1.27 -12.24
N THR A 582 -12.72 0.44 -12.71
CA THR A 582 -12.01 -0.55 -11.90
C THR A 582 -10.89 0.07 -11.04
N LYS A 583 -10.51 1.32 -11.30
CA LYS A 583 -9.35 2.04 -10.73
C LYS A 583 -7.99 1.41 -11.01
N ARG A 584 -7.93 0.28 -11.73
CA ARG A 584 -6.69 -0.37 -12.18
C ARG A 584 -5.84 0.65 -12.92
N MET A 585 -4.55 0.68 -12.61
CA MET A 585 -3.64 1.64 -13.21
C MET A 585 -2.22 1.10 -13.31
N GLN A 586 -1.45 1.74 -14.17
CA GLN A 586 -0.02 1.53 -14.30
C GLN A 586 0.67 2.86 -14.61
N VAL A 587 1.91 2.99 -14.15
CA VAL A 587 2.73 4.17 -14.36
C VAL A 587 4.14 3.73 -14.74
N TYR A 588 4.64 4.21 -15.86
CA TYR A 588 6.05 4.05 -16.24
C TYR A 588 6.78 5.37 -16.05
N ARG A 589 7.99 5.32 -15.49
CA ARG A 589 8.87 6.48 -15.33
C ARG A 589 10.22 6.23 -15.97
N ARG A 590 10.77 7.23 -16.65
CA ARG A 590 12.15 7.22 -17.12
C ARG A 590 12.72 8.64 -17.26
N PRO A 591 14.03 8.84 -17.07
CA PRO A 591 14.66 10.06 -17.51
C PRO A 591 14.60 10.15 -19.04
N ILE A 592 14.36 11.35 -19.56
CA ILE A 592 14.47 11.66 -20.99
C ILE A 592 15.23 12.97 -21.18
N ARG A 593 15.88 13.09 -22.33
CA ARG A 593 16.46 14.36 -22.79
C ARG A 593 15.54 14.90 -23.87
N VAL A 594 15.06 16.12 -23.66
CA VAL A 594 14.34 16.89 -24.67
C VAL A 594 15.37 17.65 -25.50
N GLU A 595 15.38 17.42 -26.80
CA GLU A 595 16.33 18.03 -27.72
C GLU A 595 16.03 19.50 -28.01
N ALA A 596 17.07 20.29 -28.32
CA ALA A 596 16.94 21.66 -28.78
C ALA A 596 17.03 21.73 -30.32
N TYR A 597 16.21 22.58 -30.90
CA TYR A 597 16.17 22.86 -32.34
C TYR A 597 16.54 24.33 -32.62
N PRO A 598 17.79 24.75 -32.34
CA PRO A 598 18.21 26.13 -32.59
C PRO A 598 18.17 26.44 -34.10
N PRO A 599 17.92 27.70 -34.48
CA PRO A 599 18.00 28.11 -35.87
C PRO A 599 19.45 28.02 -36.39
N GLY A 600 19.60 27.86 -37.71
CA GLY A 600 20.88 28.01 -38.41
C GLY A 600 21.78 26.77 -38.50
N SER A 601 21.47 25.68 -37.78
CA SER A 601 22.15 24.38 -37.95
C SER A 601 21.18 23.32 -38.44
N LEU A 602 21.55 22.54 -39.46
CA LEU A 602 20.75 21.40 -39.93
C LEU A 602 20.41 20.47 -38.77
N LYS A 603 19.13 20.15 -38.61
CA LYS A 603 18.61 19.31 -37.52
C LYS A 603 17.59 18.31 -38.02
N LEU A 604 17.49 17.20 -37.33
CA LEU A 604 16.47 16.17 -37.53
C LEU A 604 15.64 16.04 -36.26
N SER A 605 14.33 15.86 -36.41
CA SER A 605 13.48 15.37 -35.33
C SER A 605 13.94 13.99 -34.86
N ASP A 606 13.35 13.48 -33.78
CA ASP A 606 13.45 12.05 -33.53
C ASP A 606 12.81 11.24 -34.67
N LEU A 607 13.28 9.99 -34.83
CA LEU A 607 12.72 9.05 -35.79
C LEU A 607 11.50 8.37 -35.16
N GLN A 608 10.31 8.77 -35.59
CA GLN A 608 9.06 8.19 -35.10
C GLN A 608 8.81 6.83 -35.76
N VAL A 609 8.83 5.77 -34.95
CA VAL A 609 8.48 4.41 -35.40
C VAL A 609 6.96 4.28 -35.51
N ALA A 610 6.49 3.85 -36.68
CA ALA A 610 5.07 3.83 -37.05
C ALA A 610 4.66 2.51 -37.71
N ARG A 611 3.36 2.20 -37.62
CA ARG A 611 2.72 1.07 -38.32
C ARG A 611 2.22 1.42 -39.71
N GLY A 612 2.14 2.71 -40.02
CA GLY A 612 1.66 3.19 -41.30
C GLY A 612 1.80 4.69 -41.41
N VAL A 613 2.15 5.16 -42.60
CA VAL A 613 2.15 6.57 -42.97
C VAL A 613 1.27 6.72 -44.22
N SER A 614 0.33 7.66 -44.19
CA SER A 614 -0.55 7.95 -45.32
C SER A 614 -0.87 9.44 -45.39
N PRO A 615 -1.29 9.99 -46.54
CA PRO A 615 -1.75 11.37 -46.61
C PRO A 615 -2.92 11.60 -45.64
N ALA A 616 -2.85 12.69 -44.86
CA ALA A 616 -3.89 13.05 -43.91
C ALA A 616 -5.18 13.45 -44.65
N LYS A 617 -6.33 13.00 -44.15
CA LYS A 617 -7.63 13.38 -44.73
C LYS A 617 -8.06 14.76 -44.22
N PRO A 618 -8.86 15.52 -44.98
CA PRO A 618 -9.42 16.79 -44.51
C PRO A 618 -10.17 16.62 -43.18
N GLY A 619 -9.86 17.46 -42.19
CA GLY A 619 -10.44 17.41 -40.85
C GLY A 619 -9.83 16.39 -39.89
N GLU A 620 -8.89 15.56 -40.35
CA GLU A 620 -8.15 14.64 -39.50
C GLU A 620 -7.05 15.38 -38.72
N THR A 621 -7.03 15.20 -37.40
CA THR A 621 -6.08 15.91 -36.52
C THR A 621 -5.23 14.95 -35.67
N ARG A 622 -5.75 13.77 -35.35
CA ARG A 622 -5.07 12.80 -34.50
C ARG A 622 -3.95 12.11 -35.28
N PHE A 623 -2.73 12.14 -34.74
CA PHE A 623 -1.52 11.59 -35.37
C PHE A 623 -1.14 12.25 -36.71
N VAL A 624 -1.59 13.47 -36.97
CA VAL A 624 -1.29 14.21 -38.21
C VAL A 624 -0.11 15.16 -38.03
N LYS A 625 0.86 15.11 -38.97
CA LYS A 625 2.08 15.94 -39.00
C LYS A 625 2.45 16.25 -40.44
N GLN A 626 2.68 17.53 -40.75
CA GLN A 626 3.13 17.97 -42.09
C GLN A 626 2.33 17.34 -43.25
N GLY A 627 1.01 17.24 -43.10
CA GLY A 627 0.12 16.64 -44.11
C GLY A 627 0.06 15.10 -44.13
N TRP A 628 0.79 14.42 -43.25
CA TRP A 628 0.81 12.96 -43.11
C TRP A 628 0.10 12.48 -41.86
N LYS A 629 -0.71 11.44 -41.98
CA LYS A 629 -1.18 10.63 -40.85
C LYS A 629 -0.13 9.57 -40.53
N VAL A 630 0.52 9.70 -39.38
CA VAL A 630 1.59 8.82 -38.93
C VAL A 630 1.09 7.95 -37.79
N SER A 631 0.62 6.75 -38.11
CA SER A 631 0.04 5.83 -37.11
C SER A 631 1.15 5.23 -36.23
N PRO A 632 1.25 5.61 -34.95
CA PRO A 632 2.42 5.27 -34.13
C PRO A 632 2.49 3.77 -33.80
N ALA A 633 3.71 3.29 -33.52
CA ALA A 633 3.97 1.94 -33.04
C ALA A 633 4.68 1.96 -31.66
N PRO A 634 3.99 2.31 -30.56
CA PRO A 634 4.67 2.59 -29.29
C PRO A 634 5.42 1.39 -28.69
N GLY A 635 5.00 0.16 -29.00
CA GLY A 635 5.70 -1.05 -28.58
C GLY A 635 6.96 -1.38 -29.40
N ARG A 636 7.24 -0.63 -30.48
CA ARG A 636 8.36 -0.81 -31.41
C ARG A 636 8.60 -2.27 -31.82
N SER A 637 7.51 -3.03 -31.89
CA SER A 637 7.53 -4.47 -32.14
C SER A 637 6.60 -4.78 -33.29
N PHE A 638 7.11 -5.54 -34.26
CA PHE A 638 6.43 -5.90 -35.50
C PHE A 638 6.51 -7.41 -35.70
N TYR A 639 5.45 -8.02 -36.22
CA TYR A 639 5.50 -9.43 -36.60
C TYR A 639 6.22 -9.59 -37.94
N GLU A 640 6.86 -10.75 -38.14
CA GLU A 640 7.37 -11.14 -39.46
C GLU A 640 6.27 -10.95 -40.53
N GLY A 641 6.60 -10.27 -41.63
CA GLY A 641 5.62 -9.93 -42.67
C GLY A 641 4.93 -8.56 -42.54
N GLN A 642 5.03 -7.86 -41.40
CA GLN A 642 4.48 -6.50 -41.25
C GLN A 642 5.47 -5.44 -41.73
N ALA A 643 4.99 -4.40 -42.40
CA ALA A 643 5.82 -3.24 -42.71
C ALA A 643 6.03 -2.37 -41.45
N ALA A 644 7.24 -1.83 -41.29
CA ALA A 644 7.53 -0.78 -40.32
C ALA A 644 7.80 0.53 -41.04
N PHE A 645 7.34 1.64 -40.48
CA PHE A 645 7.55 2.96 -41.06
C PHE A 645 8.37 3.81 -40.11
N LEU A 646 9.26 4.64 -40.65
CA LEU A 646 9.97 5.67 -39.88
C LEU A 646 9.64 7.02 -40.48
N TYR A 647 9.04 7.89 -39.67
CA TYR A 647 8.75 9.28 -40.03
C TYR A 647 9.71 10.22 -39.31
N PHE A 648 10.15 11.29 -39.99
CA PHE A 648 10.97 12.34 -39.39
C PHE A 648 10.83 13.67 -40.14
N GLU A 649 11.19 14.75 -39.47
CA GLU A 649 11.22 16.10 -40.02
C GLU A 649 12.67 16.61 -40.08
N VAL A 650 13.00 17.35 -41.14
CA VAL A 650 14.28 18.01 -41.37
C VAL A 650 14.09 19.51 -41.15
N TYR A 651 15.00 20.14 -40.41
CA TYR A 651 14.93 21.55 -40.06
C TYR A 651 16.20 22.31 -40.44
N ASN A 652 16.01 23.59 -40.72
CA ASN A 652 17.07 24.56 -41.00
C ASN A 652 17.86 24.20 -42.28
N LEU A 653 17.15 23.72 -43.30
CA LEU A 653 17.73 23.53 -44.63
C LEU A 653 18.13 24.88 -45.22
N ARG A 654 19.34 24.95 -45.79
CA ARG A 654 19.77 26.15 -46.51
C ARG A 654 18.99 26.29 -47.81
N GLN A 655 18.56 27.51 -48.10
CA GLN A 655 17.98 27.88 -49.40
C GLN A 655 19.05 28.52 -50.29
N ASP A 656 18.97 28.26 -51.59
CA ASP A 656 19.73 28.99 -52.60
C ASP A 656 19.14 30.39 -52.85
N ASP A 657 19.77 31.16 -53.75
CA ASP A 657 19.34 32.52 -54.09
C ASP A 657 17.93 32.57 -54.73
N GLN A 658 17.39 31.42 -55.15
CA GLN A 658 16.04 31.27 -55.72
C GLN A 658 15.03 30.74 -54.70
N GLY A 659 15.44 30.47 -53.45
CA GLY A 659 14.59 29.95 -52.39
C GLY A 659 14.44 28.42 -52.39
N HIS A 660 15.17 27.70 -53.23
CA HIS A 660 15.10 26.23 -53.28
C HIS A 660 16.06 25.59 -52.28
N THR A 661 15.66 24.44 -51.74
CA THR A 661 16.51 23.59 -50.88
C THR A 661 16.92 22.33 -51.63
N ARG A 662 18.09 21.78 -51.31
CA ARG A 662 18.56 20.49 -51.84
C ARG A 662 19.33 19.72 -50.79
N PHE A 663 18.91 18.48 -50.53
CA PHE A 663 19.54 17.63 -49.51
C PHE A 663 19.52 16.16 -49.94
N GLU A 664 20.46 15.39 -49.40
CA GLU A 664 20.52 13.94 -49.52
C GLU A 664 20.10 13.31 -48.20
N VAL A 665 19.27 12.26 -48.28
CA VAL A 665 18.93 11.41 -47.13
C VAL A 665 19.54 10.05 -47.37
N SER A 666 20.15 9.50 -46.32
CA SER A 666 20.70 8.16 -46.31
C SER A 666 20.17 7.36 -45.12
N TYR A 667 19.74 6.14 -45.39
CA TYR A 667 19.25 5.18 -44.41
C TYR A 667 20.25 4.06 -44.31
N SER A 668 20.64 3.69 -43.10
CA SER A 668 21.39 2.47 -42.82
C SER A 668 20.54 1.63 -41.86
N VAL A 669 20.30 0.37 -42.23
CA VAL A 669 19.61 -0.60 -41.38
C VAL A 669 20.57 -1.74 -41.09
N SER A 670 20.80 -2.02 -39.82
CA SER A 670 21.63 -3.13 -39.35
C SER A 670 20.88 -3.96 -38.32
N GLY A 671 21.22 -5.25 -38.22
CA GLY A 671 20.61 -6.16 -37.25
C GLY A 671 21.55 -7.30 -36.87
N ARG A 672 21.44 -7.78 -35.63
CA ARG A 672 22.12 -9.02 -35.19
C ARG A 672 21.31 -10.22 -35.71
N GLN A 673 21.50 -10.59 -36.97
CA GLN A 673 20.74 -11.67 -37.61
C GLN A 673 21.59 -12.88 -38.01
N THR A 674 20.89 -14.01 -38.22
CA THR A 674 21.37 -15.20 -38.94
C THR A 674 20.96 -15.23 -40.42
N ARG A 675 20.11 -14.29 -40.90
CA ARG A 675 19.62 -14.17 -42.29
C ARG A 675 19.75 -12.73 -42.82
N PRO A 676 19.91 -12.52 -44.15
CA PRO A 676 20.06 -11.20 -44.73
C PRO A 676 18.73 -10.42 -44.72
N LEU A 677 18.83 -9.13 -44.38
CA LEU A 677 17.72 -8.17 -44.41
C LEU A 677 17.44 -7.74 -45.86
N VAL A 678 16.19 -7.88 -46.33
CA VAL A 678 15.75 -7.33 -47.62
C VAL A 678 14.77 -6.20 -47.37
N VAL A 679 15.28 -4.97 -47.33
CA VAL A 679 14.45 -3.77 -47.26
C VAL A 679 14.11 -3.32 -48.67
N ARG A 680 12.81 -3.29 -48.99
CA ARG A 680 12.30 -2.62 -50.20
C ARG A 680 11.72 -1.27 -49.79
N ALA A 681 12.39 -0.17 -50.12
CA ALA A 681 11.79 1.16 -50.03
C ALA A 681 10.72 1.29 -51.14
N LEU A 682 9.44 1.25 -50.77
CA LEU A 682 8.31 1.28 -51.72
C LEU A 682 7.45 2.54 -51.53
N SER A 683 8.04 3.72 -51.80
CA SER A 683 7.37 4.87 -52.44
C SER A 683 8.33 6.06 -52.53
N GLY A 684 8.34 6.75 -53.68
CA GLY A 684 8.92 8.11 -53.84
C GLY A 684 10.36 8.26 -54.33
N LEU A 685 11.20 7.21 -54.39
CA LEU A 685 12.66 7.38 -54.52
C LEU A 685 13.31 6.59 -55.66
N GLY A 686 14.26 7.25 -56.33
CA GLY A 686 15.04 6.76 -57.47
C GLY A 686 16.09 5.70 -57.13
N ARG A 687 16.89 5.37 -58.16
CA ARG A 687 17.76 4.19 -58.31
C ARG A 687 18.50 3.69 -57.06
N LEU A 688 18.41 2.37 -56.88
CA LEU A 688 19.19 1.52 -55.98
C LEU A 688 20.71 1.65 -56.29
N LEU A 689 21.51 2.14 -55.35
CA LEU A 689 22.96 2.24 -55.48
C LEU A 689 23.66 1.60 -54.27
N GLY A 690 23.89 0.29 -54.38
CA GLY A 690 24.93 -0.43 -53.63
C GLY A 690 24.48 -1.16 -52.36
N THR A 691 24.87 -2.43 -52.27
CA THR A 691 24.96 -3.20 -51.03
C THR A 691 26.42 -3.17 -50.57
N GLU A 692 26.74 -2.55 -49.44
CA GLU A 692 28.07 -2.64 -48.83
C GLU A 692 27.98 -3.44 -47.52
N GLY A 693 28.54 -4.65 -47.53
CA GLY A 693 28.91 -5.38 -46.32
C GLY A 693 27.88 -6.36 -45.76
N ALA A 694 28.39 -7.45 -45.17
CA ALA A 694 27.58 -8.49 -44.53
C ALA A 694 26.90 -7.95 -43.26
N GLY A 695 25.62 -7.57 -43.36
CA GLY A 695 24.74 -7.27 -42.21
C GLY A 695 24.21 -5.83 -42.11
N GLU A 696 24.53 -4.95 -43.06
CA GLU A 696 24.04 -3.57 -43.12
C GLU A 696 23.52 -3.25 -44.53
N VAL A 697 22.34 -2.64 -44.61
CA VAL A 697 21.74 -2.22 -45.90
C VAL A 697 21.63 -0.71 -45.89
N THR A 698 22.25 -0.07 -46.88
CA THR A 698 22.23 1.40 -47.03
C THR A 698 21.46 1.82 -48.28
N PHE A 699 20.62 2.83 -48.16
CA PHE A 699 19.93 3.48 -49.29
C PHE A 699 20.14 4.98 -49.22
N ARG A 700 20.28 5.64 -50.38
CA ARG A 700 20.39 7.10 -50.45
C ARG A 700 19.52 7.67 -51.54
N HIS A 701 19.04 8.87 -51.34
CA HIS A 701 18.34 9.64 -52.36
C HIS A 701 18.48 11.13 -52.12
N GLU A 702 18.37 11.90 -53.19
CA GLU A 702 18.31 13.36 -53.14
C GLU A 702 16.87 13.85 -53.16
N ARG A 703 16.61 14.97 -52.49
CA ARG A 703 15.36 15.72 -52.53
C ARG A 703 15.63 17.19 -52.79
N ALA A 704 14.66 17.83 -53.44
CA ALA A 704 14.61 19.26 -53.63
C ALA A 704 13.26 19.80 -53.13
N GLY A 705 13.28 20.98 -52.52
CA GLY A 705 12.10 21.64 -51.95
C GLY A 705 12.18 23.16 -52.05
N SER A 706 11.21 23.85 -51.46
CA SER A 706 11.13 25.33 -51.46
C SER A 706 10.99 25.93 -50.06
N GLU A 707 11.06 25.11 -49.01
CA GLU A 707 10.97 25.54 -47.61
C GLU A 707 12.23 25.15 -46.83
N GLY A 708 12.57 25.92 -45.80
CA GLY A 708 13.69 25.62 -44.89
C GLY A 708 13.45 24.43 -43.94
N MET A 709 12.38 23.67 -44.16
CA MET A 709 11.93 22.50 -43.43
C MET A 709 11.32 21.52 -44.44
N ASP A 710 11.46 20.23 -44.21
CA ASP A 710 10.80 19.18 -45.00
C ASP A 710 10.45 18.00 -44.08
N ALA A 711 9.57 17.11 -44.52
CA ALA A 711 9.24 15.87 -43.85
C ALA A 711 9.43 14.68 -44.79
N ASP A 712 9.89 13.56 -44.22
CA ASP A 712 10.11 12.35 -44.98
C ASP A 712 9.72 11.10 -44.18
N TYR A 713 9.52 10.01 -44.89
CA TYR A 713 9.35 8.71 -44.28
C TYR A 713 9.95 7.59 -45.15
N VAL A 714 10.32 6.50 -44.48
CA VAL A 714 10.72 5.26 -45.16
C VAL A 714 9.83 4.11 -44.72
N GLU A 715 9.34 3.34 -45.68
CA GLU A 715 8.75 2.03 -45.45
C GLU A 715 9.85 0.97 -45.47
N LEU A 716 9.95 0.23 -44.37
CA LEU A 716 10.82 -0.91 -44.20
C LEU A 716 9.98 -2.17 -44.35
N ASP A 717 10.12 -2.84 -45.50
CA ASP A 717 9.51 -4.14 -45.75
C ASP A 717 10.20 -5.23 -44.91
N LEU A 718 9.49 -5.81 -43.94
CA LEU A 718 10.03 -6.82 -43.03
C LEU A 718 9.64 -8.26 -43.42
N ARG A 719 9.07 -8.48 -44.63
CA ARG A 719 8.60 -9.81 -45.06
C ARG A 719 9.67 -10.89 -45.11
N GLU A 720 10.91 -10.52 -45.42
CA GLU A 720 12.06 -11.44 -45.49
C GLU A 720 13.03 -11.28 -44.31
N SER A 721 12.68 -10.43 -43.34
CA SER A 721 13.53 -10.13 -42.17
C SER A 721 13.31 -11.17 -41.08
N GLY A 722 14.39 -11.71 -40.49
CA GLY A 722 14.27 -12.66 -39.38
C GLY A 722 13.90 -11.96 -38.07
N ALA A 723 13.35 -12.71 -37.12
CA ALA A 723 13.17 -12.20 -35.76
C ALA A 723 14.50 -11.68 -35.17
N GLY A 724 14.46 -10.49 -34.56
CA GLY A 724 15.66 -9.82 -34.06
C GLY A 724 15.45 -8.34 -33.72
N GLU A 725 16.49 -7.71 -33.20
CA GLU A 725 16.54 -6.26 -32.99
C GLU A 725 17.26 -5.58 -34.16
N TYR A 726 16.69 -4.47 -34.60
CA TYR A 726 17.13 -3.69 -35.75
C TYR A 726 17.47 -2.28 -35.31
N LEU A 727 18.63 -1.79 -35.76
CA LEU A 727 19.07 -0.41 -35.63
C LEU A 727 18.90 0.27 -36.98
N VAL A 728 18.19 1.40 -37.00
CA VAL A 728 18.08 2.25 -38.18
C VAL A 728 18.73 3.58 -37.89
N ARG A 729 19.65 3.96 -38.78
CA ARG A 729 20.32 5.25 -38.82
C ARG A 729 19.80 6.04 -40.02
N VAL A 730 19.36 7.26 -39.77
CA VAL A 730 19.02 8.22 -40.82
C VAL A 730 20.03 9.35 -40.76
N THR A 731 20.71 9.62 -41.86
CA THR A 731 21.65 10.73 -42.01
C THR A 731 21.18 11.62 -43.14
N VAL A 732 21.01 12.91 -42.85
CA VAL A 732 20.65 13.93 -43.84
C VAL A 732 21.84 14.85 -44.04
N ARG A 733 22.16 15.13 -45.30
CA ARG A 733 23.20 16.07 -45.71
C ARG A 733 22.59 17.16 -46.56
N ASP A 734 22.67 18.40 -46.11
CA ASP A 734 22.30 19.56 -46.91
C ASP A 734 23.39 19.79 -47.97
N LEU A 735 23.01 19.72 -49.25
CA LEU A 735 23.95 19.79 -50.38
C LEU A 735 24.39 21.23 -50.67
N LEU A 736 23.64 22.24 -50.19
CA LEU A 736 23.98 23.65 -50.36
C LEU A 736 24.90 24.16 -49.26
N SER A 737 24.69 23.72 -48.01
CA SER A 737 25.58 24.10 -46.89
C SER A 737 26.73 23.11 -46.64
N GLY A 738 26.61 21.88 -47.14
CA GLY A 738 27.55 20.79 -46.86
C GLY A 738 27.43 20.20 -45.45
N THR A 739 26.52 20.71 -44.61
CA THR A 739 26.32 20.25 -43.24
C THR A 739 25.51 18.94 -43.19
N GLY A 740 25.69 18.16 -42.13
CA GLY A 740 25.01 16.89 -41.94
C GLY A 740 24.39 16.75 -40.55
N ALA A 741 23.28 16.03 -40.47
CA ALA A 741 22.61 15.66 -39.23
C ALA A 741 22.28 14.16 -39.26
N GLN A 742 22.34 13.50 -38.11
CA GLN A 742 22.09 12.06 -38.01
C GLN A 742 21.22 11.75 -36.80
N LYS A 743 20.33 10.77 -36.96
CA LYS A 743 19.51 10.20 -35.90
C LYS A 743 19.46 8.68 -36.01
N GLU A 744 19.23 8.03 -34.88
CA GLU A 744 19.16 6.57 -34.80
C GLU A 744 17.95 6.15 -33.97
N THR A 745 17.38 5.00 -34.30
CA THR A 745 16.31 4.36 -33.53
C THR A 745 16.39 2.86 -33.67
N THR A 746 15.75 2.14 -32.74
CA THR A 746 15.66 0.68 -32.79
C THR A 746 14.22 0.21 -32.79
N PHE A 747 14.00 -0.97 -33.38
CA PHE A 747 12.75 -1.73 -33.28
C PHE A 747 13.04 -3.22 -33.30
N ARG A 748 12.04 -4.03 -32.93
CA ARG A 748 12.14 -5.49 -32.88
C ARG A 748 11.17 -6.15 -33.84
N VAL A 749 11.65 -7.19 -34.53
CA VAL A 749 10.80 -8.14 -35.25
C VAL A 749 10.65 -9.39 -34.40
N VAL A 750 9.40 -9.84 -34.22
CA VAL A 750 9.07 -11.05 -33.47
C VAL A 750 8.47 -12.09 -34.43
N PRO A 751 8.67 -13.39 -34.16
CA PRO A 751 8.06 -14.45 -34.96
C PRO A 751 6.53 -14.29 -35.02
N GLY A 752 5.94 -14.58 -36.17
CA GLY A 752 4.48 -14.66 -36.30
C GLY A 752 3.89 -15.71 -35.34
N ARG A 753 2.70 -15.44 -34.81
CA ARG A 753 1.94 -16.40 -33.98
C ARG A 753 1.34 -17.52 -34.81
#